data_AF-A0A3S0E4I0-F1
#
_entry.id   AF-A0A3S0E4I0-F1
#
_cell.length_a   1.000
_cell.length_b   1.000
_cell.length_c   1.000
_cell.angle_alpha   90.00
_cell.angle_beta   90.00
_cell.angle_gamma   90.00
#
_symmetry.space_group_name_H-M   'P 1'
#
loop_
_entity.id
_entity.type
_entity.pdbx_description
1 polymer ?
#
loop_
_entity_poly.entity_id
_entity_poly.type
_entity_poly.pdbx_seq_one_letter_code
_entity_poly.pdbx_strand_id
1 'polypeptide(L)'
;MTTSSECAVPATRFVPNEEGLKMALAAAKAALWEWQVDTDVHMWSDEVWPLYGLPADRDANTITWLDSIHPDDRQYARQTITVASQCRVPFEIEWRTNPANGVVRWILSRGQPIQARNEGQLTYTGIVMDITARKKSESEALKLTESLEERVKDRTNALSEHERLLQNILDSVPGLVGYWTRDLVNRFANKAYCDWFGKTADELRHSHIKDILGPALFAQNWPHISEALQGRPQRFECLLPVPSMPGEHRHTDVHYLPDIADDTVQGFLVTVLDISQIKQAELAAESANQAKSEFLANISHEVRTPLNAMFGLAQVGARQAIGSPLTKTFDQILDSAQHLLSLVNDVLDFSKIESGKLNLHYERINLGQVLEHVLTLKAIGAQAKGLPLIVRETPAVPQYFHGDATRLSQILLNLIGNAIKFTDIGAVSIQLDYVAPDLIVAVSDTGMGMSPEKQAQLFKPFVQVHGNHPAQTGGTGLGLAITKRLVEMMRGHIQVESQSGKGSTFTVKLPLMHPESGDIHGIRQVAVAGPPTAQRAALCQALSDRGCEAQPHDTLPKTADCTADVLVVASDSLTDDATESIRAHLAANRTVIVNAPASTALELPEALQNELTVVAGPLSPLRLLNVIKTKLSRPAVIATQRLSNIRVLAAEDNPVNRLVLQQMLEQEGALVTFAFDGAHALEQVRVHGPACFDIVLCDIQMPIMDGYQTAQALGHIAPSLPVIGLTAHAFETAKQQARRSGMVGYVTKPYMLDTLVDEVRRFARRRPGEAAKVHPIDPNDKQASNTTPKMPEQTMQKDITDWQAMQQYFQAQPQLLERLIGMLGDTLVAIQQELEQAIEAGDLVTLSKVAHNIKGTALNLHTPELARLAVQTQEQARQQAPEALGTATTLLGKLREFIELAQERRT
;
A
#
# COMPACT_ATOMS: atom_id res chain seq x y z
N MET A 1 -34.64 14.74 92.60
CA MET A 1 -35.38 14.52 93.85
C MET A 1 -36.78 15.03 93.66
N THR A 2 -37.75 14.13 93.49
CA THR A 2 -39.16 14.30 93.88
C THR A 2 -39.80 12.92 93.80
N THR A 3 -40.09 12.40 94.98
CA THR A 3 -40.63 11.07 95.29
C THR A 3 -42.14 11.01 95.00
N SER A 4 -42.58 9.97 94.30
CA SER A 4 -44.00 9.61 94.16
C SER A 4 -44.28 8.42 95.08
N SER A 5 -45.15 8.63 96.06
CA SER A 5 -45.60 7.67 97.07
C SER A 5 -46.45 6.56 96.43
N GLU A 6 -46.01 5.31 96.60
CA GLU A 6 -46.77 4.10 96.28
C GLU A 6 -47.96 3.92 97.24
N CYS A 7 -49.08 3.45 96.69
CA CYS A 7 -50.30 3.07 97.39
C CYS A 7 -50.34 1.53 97.43
N ALA A 8 -50.17 0.92 98.59
CA ALA A 8 -50.16 -0.53 98.75
C ALA A 8 -51.58 -1.07 99.04
N VAL A 9 -52.11 -1.88 98.13
CA VAL A 9 -53.32 -2.70 98.32
C VAL A 9 -52.89 -4.04 98.96
N PRO A 10 -53.55 -4.54 100.02
CA PRO A 10 -53.17 -5.83 100.61
C PRO A 10 -53.57 -6.98 99.66
N ALA A 11 -52.56 -7.75 99.21
CA ALA A 11 -52.74 -8.88 98.32
C ALA A 11 -53.55 -10.01 98.98
N THR A 12 -54.68 -10.37 98.38
CA THR A 12 -55.40 -11.61 98.66
C THR A 12 -54.53 -12.77 98.23
N ARG A 13 -54.07 -13.59 99.19
CA ARG A 13 -53.16 -14.71 98.95
C ARG A 13 -53.94 -15.83 98.25
N PHE A 14 -53.63 -16.10 96.97
CA PHE A 14 -54.18 -17.24 96.25
C PHE A 14 -53.70 -18.55 96.90
N VAL A 15 -54.63 -19.31 97.48
CA VAL A 15 -54.39 -20.66 98.01
C VAL A 15 -55.08 -21.62 97.03
N PRO A 16 -54.33 -22.32 96.16
CA PRO A 16 -54.91 -23.24 95.20
C PRO A 16 -55.65 -24.37 95.93
N ASN A 17 -56.81 -24.76 95.41
CA ASN A 17 -57.47 -25.99 95.82
C ASN A 17 -56.75 -27.21 95.19
N GLU A 18 -57.08 -28.41 95.65
CA GLU A 18 -56.43 -29.65 95.22
C GLU A 18 -56.51 -29.87 93.70
N GLU A 19 -57.63 -29.52 93.08
CA GLU A 19 -57.86 -29.65 91.63
C GLU A 19 -57.01 -28.65 90.83
N GLY A 20 -56.88 -27.41 91.30
CA GLY A 20 -56.02 -26.40 90.70
C GLY A 20 -54.53 -26.74 90.79
N LEU A 21 -54.10 -27.39 91.87
CA LEU A 21 -52.73 -27.89 91.99
C LEU A 21 -52.43 -29.03 90.99
N LYS A 22 -53.36 -29.98 90.81
CA LYS A 22 -53.24 -31.05 89.80
C LYS A 22 -53.14 -30.49 88.38
N MET A 23 -53.97 -29.50 88.02
CA MET A 23 -53.89 -28.86 86.70
C MET A 23 -52.58 -28.11 86.47
N ALA A 24 -52.07 -27.40 87.49
CA ALA A 24 -50.79 -26.68 87.39
C ALA A 24 -49.61 -27.63 87.18
N LEU A 25 -49.58 -28.76 87.88
CA LEU A 25 -48.57 -29.80 87.72
C LEU A 25 -48.66 -30.49 86.35
N ALA A 26 -49.87 -30.81 85.89
CA ALA A 26 -50.07 -31.37 84.55
C ALA A 26 -49.63 -30.40 83.43
N ALA A 27 -49.95 -29.11 83.56
CA ALA A 27 -49.52 -28.07 82.61
C ALA A 27 -47.99 -27.88 82.61
N ALA A 28 -47.35 -27.97 83.77
CA ALA A 28 -45.89 -27.94 83.92
C ALA A 28 -45.22 -29.28 83.55
N LYS A 29 -46.00 -30.33 83.26
CA LYS A 29 -45.52 -31.73 83.12
C LYS A 29 -44.61 -32.14 84.28
N ALA A 30 -44.97 -31.72 85.48
CA ALA A 30 -44.26 -31.95 86.72
C ALA A 30 -44.99 -33.01 87.54
N ALA A 31 -44.23 -33.89 88.19
CA ALA A 31 -44.76 -34.84 89.17
C ALA A 31 -44.16 -34.57 90.55
N LEU A 32 -44.93 -34.81 91.60
CA LEU A 32 -44.53 -34.57 92.98
C LEU A 32 -43.87 -35.80 93.61
N TRP A 33 -42.88 -35.57 94.45
CA TRP A 33 -42.28 -36.58 95.31
C TRP A 33 -42.02 -35.99 96.69
N GLU A 34 -42.09 -36.83 97.71
CA GLU A 34 -41.65 -36.54 99.06
C GLU A 34 -40.69 -37.62 99.53
N TRP A 35 -39.72 -37.26 100.37
CA TRP A 35 -38.73 -38.16 100.92
C TRP A 35 -38.44 -37.81 102.38
N GLN A 36 -38.74 -38.73 103.28
CA GLN A 36 -38.36 -38.64 104.67
C GLN A 36 -36.92 -39.17 104.81
N VAL A 37 -35.99 -38.27 105.12
CA VAL A 37 -34.55 -38.55 105.08
C VAL A 37 -34.14 -39.56 106.16
N ASP A 38 -34.74 -39.47 107.36
CA ASP A 38 -34.34 -40.28 108.52
C ASP A 38 -34.83 -41.73 108.45
N THR A 39 -35.99 -41.97 107.83
CA THR A 39 -36.62 -43.30 107.69
C THR A 39 -36.46 -43.90 106.29
N ASP A 40 -35.89 -43.13 105.36
CA ASP A 40 -35.78 -43.44 103.92
C ASP A 40 -37.11 -43.78 103.23
N VAL A 41 -38.21 -43.22 103.74
CA VAL A 41 -39.54 -43.41 103.15
C VAL A 41 -39.73 -42.40 102.02
N HIS A 42 -39.94 -42.88 100.79
CA HIS A 42 -40.30 -42.04 99.65
C HIS A 42 -41.79 -42.17 99.36
N MET A 43 -42.43 -41.05 99.02
CA MET A 43 -43.81 -40.99 98.55
C MET A 43 -43.82 -40.32 97.19
N TRP A 44 -44.25 -41.05 96.16
CA TRP A 44 -44.31 -40.54 94.80
C TRP A 44 -45.75 -40.39 94.36
N SER A 45 -46.05 -39.30 93.67
CA SER A 45 -47.32 -39.17 92.95
C SER A 45 -47.37 -40.15 91.76
N ASP A 46 -48.57 -40.48 91.31
CA ASP A 46 -48.79 -41.46 90.23
C ASP A 46 -48.08 -41.06 88.93
N GLU A 47 -47.86 -39.76 88.73
CA GLU A 47 -47.19 -39.19 87.57
C GLU A 47 -45.66 -39.39 87.56
N VAL A 48 -45.03 -39.72 88.69
CA VAL A 48 -43.56 -39.95 88.77
C VAL A 48 -43.16 -41.24 88.07
N TRP A 49 -43.94 -42.31 88.25
CA TRP A 49 -43.67 -43.64 87.69
C TRP A 49 -43.48 -43.64 86.17
N PRO A 50 -44.41 -43.09 85.36
CA PRO A 50 -44.25 -43.07 83.91
C PRO A 50 -43.08 -42.20 83.45
N LEU A 51 -42.66 -41.16 84.20
CA LEU A 51 -41.48 -40.35 83.87
C LEU A 51 -40.20 -41.17 83.91
N TYR A 52 -40.07 -42.05 84.91
CA TYR A 52 -38.94 -42.96 85.07
C TYR A 52 -39.05 -44.28 84.28
N GLY A 53 -40.20 -44.54 83.63
CA GLY A 53 -40.45 -45.79 82.92
C GLY A 53 -40.64 -46.99 83.86
N LEU A 54 -41.02 -46.73 85.11
CA LEU A 54 -41.23 -47.75 86.14
C LEU A 54 -42.73 -48.02 86.33
N PRO A 55 -43.14 -49.26 86.66
CA PRO A 55 -44.51 -49.56 87.05
C PRO A 55 -44.79 -49.07 88.48
N ALA A 56 -46.04 -48.67 88.75
CA ALA A 56 -46.48 -48.14 90.04
C ALA A 56 -46.65 -49.20 91.16
N ASP A 57 -46.34 -50.47 90.88
CA ASP A 57 -46.39 -51.59 91.83
C ASP A 57 -45.08 -51.80 92.59
N ARG A 58 -44.04 -51.00 92.31
CA ARG A 58 -42.76 -51.01 93.04
C ARG A 58 -42.83 -50.10 94.26
N ASP A 59 -42.04 -50.46 95.28
CA ASP A 59 -41.85 -49.60 96.44
C ASP A 59 -40.99 -48.38 96.07
N ALA A 60 -41.49 -47.19 96.39
CA ALA A 60 -40.72 -45.95 96.32
C ALA A 60 -39.71 -45.93 97.48
N ASN A 61 -38.42 -46.08 97.15
CA ASN A 61 -37.31 -46.00 98.10
C ASN A 61 -36.03 -45.50 97.39
N THR A 62 -34.96 -45.25 98.14
CA THR A 62 -33.70 -44.72 97.58
C THR A 62 -33.07 -45.66 96.55
N ILE A 63 -33.22 -46.98 96.70
CA ILE A 63 -32.69 -47.95 95.73
C ILE A 63 -33.46 -47.83 94.41
N THR A 64 -34.79 -47.85 94.46
CA THR A 64 -35.65 -47.70 93.28
C THR A 64 -35.40 -46.36 92.57
N TRP A 65 -35.24 -45.27 93.32
CA TRP A 65 -34.86 -43.96 92.78
C TRP A 65 -33.50 -44.00 92.09
N LEU A 66 -32.45 -44.50 92.76
CA LEU A 66 -31.11 -44.53 92.21
C LEU A 66 -31.02 -45.46 90.98
N ASP A 67 -31.76 -46.56 90.99
CA ASP A 67 -31.86 -47.48 89.85
C ASP A 67 -32.65 -46.90 88.67
N SER A 68 -33.50 -45.90 88.92
CA SER A 68 -34.20 -45.15 87.87
C SER A 68 -33.30 -44.15 87.13
N ILE A 69 -32.11 -43.84 87.66
CA ILE A 69 -31.16 -42.88 87.08
C ILE A 69 -30.14 -43.62 86.18
N HIS A 70 -29.74 -42.97 85.08
CA HIS A 70 -28.70 -43.44 84.17
C HIS A 70 -27.41 -43.76 84.93
N PRO A 71 -26.75 -44.92 84.70
CA PRO A 71 -25.57 -45.35 85.44
C PRO A 71 -24.50 -44.27 85.65
N ASP A 72 -24.16 -43.53 84.59
CA ASP A 72 -23.17 -42.43 84.62
C ASP A 72 -23.57 -41.26 85.54
N ASP A 73 -24.87 -40.99 85.70
CA ASP A 73 -25.36 -39.82 86.42
C ASP A 73 -25.63 -40.15 87.92
N ARG A 74 -25.71 -41.44 88.27
CA ARG A 74 -26.07 -41.92 89.62
C ARG A 74 -25.16 -41.39 90.72
N GLN A 75 -23.85 -41.44 90.49
CA GLN A 75 -22.88 -41.02 91.50
C GLN A 75 -23.02 -39.52 91.79
N TYR A 76 -23.12 -38.71 90.74
CA TYR A 76 -23.30 -37.27 90.85
C TYR A 76 -24.64 -36.90 91.50
N ALA A 77 -25.74 -37.54 91.06
CA ALA A 77 -27.06 -37.32 91.63
C ALA A 77 -27.11 -37.66 93.13
N ARG A 78 -26.58 -38.82 93.51
CA ARG A 78 -26.51 -39.25 94.91
C ARG A 78 -25.67 -38.30 95.76
N GLN A 79 -24.50 -37.90 95.28
CA GLN A 79 -23.62 -36.98 96.01
C GLN A 79 -24.29 -35.62 96.23
N THR A 80 -24.83 -35.02 95.17
CA THR A 80 -25.48 -33.70 95.24
C THR A 80 -26.66 -33.71 96.22
N ILE A 81 -27.52 -34.73 96.14
CA ILE A 81 -28.68 -34.84 97.02
C ILE A 81 -28.27 -35.18 98.46
N THR A 82 -27.23 -35.99 98.67
CA THR A 82 -26.70 -36.28 100.02
C THR A 82 -26.12 -35.03 100.68
N VAL A 83 -25.35 -34.23 99.93
CA VAL A 83 -24.80 -32.97 100.45
C VAL A 83 -25.93 -31.98 100.75
N ALA A 84 -26.91 -31.84 99.84
CA ALA A 84 -28.06 -30.97 100.06
C ALA A 84 -28.87 -31.39 101.29
N SER A 85 -29.12 -32.69 101.48
CA SER A 85 -29.87 -33.21 102.63
C SER A 85 -29.12 -32.99 103.96
N GLN A 86 -27.80 -33.21 104.01
CA GLN A 86 -26.96 -32.93 105.18
C GLN A 86 -26.96 -31.44 105.56
N CYS A 87 -26.85 -30.57 104.55
CA CYS A 87 -26.85 -29.12 104.74
C CYS A 87 -28.25 -28.54 104.94
N ARG A 88 -29.32 -29.33 104.76
CA ARG A 88 -30.73 -28.91 104.83
C ARG A 88 -31.05 -27.73 103.90
N VAL A 89 -30.54 -27.78 102.67
CA VAL A 89 -30.75 -26.75 101.64
C VAL A 89 -31.54 -27.30 100.46
N PRO A 90 -32.30 -26.46 99.73
CA PRO A 90 -32.89 -26.84 98.46
C PRO A 90 -31.85 -27.36 97.47
N PHE A 91 -32.26 -28.27 96.58
CA PHE A 91 -31.45 -28.70 95.45
C PHE A 91 -32.21 -28.60 94.14
N GLU A 92 -31.44 -28.41 93.08
CA GLU A 92 -31.89 -28.48 91.69
C GLU A 92 -30.85 -29.26 90.91
N ILE A 93 -31.27 -30.31 90.21
CA ILE A 93 -30.34 -31.20 89.53
C ILE A 93 -31.01 -31.87 88.34
N GLU A 94 -30.21 -32.09 87.30
CA GLU A 94 -30.62 -32.76 86.06
C GLU A 94 -29.90 -34.11 85.93
N TRP A 95 -30.61 -35.13 85.48
CA TRP A 95 -30.02 -36.43 85.15
C TRP A 95 -30.80 -37.13 84.04
N ARG A 96 -30.20 -38.13 83.43
CA ARG A 96 -30.89 -39.01 82.49
C ARG A 96 -31.57 -40.16 83.24
N THR A 97 -32.72 -40.64 82.75
CA THR A 97 -33.32 -41.88 83.23
C THR A 97 -32.52 -43.09 82.76
N ASN A 98 -32.62 -44.19 83.51
CA ASN A 98 -31.95 -45.43 83.20
C ASN A 98 -32.46 -46.02 81.87
N PRO A 99 -31.59 -46.28 80.88
CA PRO A 99 -31.98 -46.90 79.61
C PRO A 99 -32.65 -48.27 79.77
N ALA A 100 -32.34 -49.01 80.84
CA ALA A 100 -32.95 -50.30 81.13
C ALA A 100 -34.46 -50.23 81.41
N ASN A 101 -34.96 -49.05 81.78
CA ASN A 101 -36.38 -48.82 82.10
C ASN A 101 -37.16 -48.21 80.91
N GLY A 102 -36.56 -48.12 79.72
CA GLY A 102 -37.20 -47.65 78.50
C GLY A 102 -36.52 -46.43 77.88
N VAL A 103 -37.32 -45.49 77.36
CA VAL A 103 -36.79 -44.29 76.67
C VAL A 103 -36.04 -43.40 77.66
N VAL A 104 -34.78 -43.10 77.33
CA VAL A 104 -33.96 -42.17 78.12
C VAL A 104 -34.57 -40.77 78.03
N ARG A 105 -34.91 -40.22 79.19
CA ARG A 105 -35.40 -38.85 79.37
C ARG A 105 -34.43 -38.06 80.21
N TRP A 106 -34.29 -36.78 79.93
CA TRP A 106 -33.64 -35.85 80.85
C TRP A 106 -34.66 -35.37 81.88
N ILE A 107 -34.38 -35.62 83.15
CA ILE A 107 -35.21 -35.25 84.28
C ILE A 107 -34.55 -34.11 85.03
N LEU A 108 -35.32 -33.06 85.30
CA LEU A 108 -34.99 -32.00 86.24
C LEU A 108 -35.72 -32.28 87.54
N SER A 109 -34.98 -32.54 88.63
CA SER A 109 -35.53 -32.68 89.97
C SER A 109 -35.22 -31.46 90.82
N ARG A 110 -36.23 -30.94 91.52
CA ARG A 110 -36.10 -29.84 92.48
C ARG A 110 -36.70 -30.27 93.79
N GLY A 111 -35.90 -30.24 94.86
CA GLY A 111 -36.34 -30.60 96.21
C GLY A 111 -36.13 -29.46 97.20
N GLN A 112 -37.06 -29.27 98.13
CA GLN A 112 -36.96 -28.35 99.25
C GLN A 112 -37.25 -29.06 100.58
N PRO A 113 -36.50 -28.75 101.66
CA PRO A 113 -36.75 -29.32 102.98
C PRO A 113 -37.96 -28.67 103.66
N ILE A 114 -38.85 -29.50 104.22
CA ILE A 114 -39.94 -29.11 105.12
C ILE A 114 -39.49 -29.40 106.56
N GLN A 115 -39.58 -28.40 107.44
CA GLN A 115 -39.29 -28.55 108.87
C GLN A 115 -40.59 -28.84 109.64
N ALA A 116 -40.74 -30.03 110.22
CA ALA A 116 -41.88 -30.36 111.07
C ALA A 116 -41.84 -29.56 112.39
N ARG A 117 -43.02 -29.12 112.86
CA ARG A 117 -43.17 -28.27 114.07
C ARG A 117 -42.89 -28.98 115.41
N ASN A 118 -42.66 -30.29 115.42
CA ASN A 118 -42.24 -31.04 116.61
C ASN A 118 -41.01 -31.90 116.28
N GLU A 119 -40.09 -31.96 117.23
CA GLU A 119 -38.73 -32.52 117.15
C GLU A 119 -38.63 -33.87 116.41
N GLY A 120 -37.89 -33.90 115.31
CA GLY A 120 -37.14 -35.11 114.91
C GLY A 120 -37.03 -35.45 113.43
N GLN A 121 -37.98 -35.08 112.56
CA GLN A 121 -38.07 -35.70 111.22
C GLN A 121 -37.85 -34.71 110.06
N LEU A 122 -36.81 -34.91 109.25
CA LEU A 122 -36.51 -34.11 108.06
C LEU A 122 -37.19 -34.72 106.83
N THR A 123 -38.07 -33.95 106.18
CA THR A 123 -38.76 -34.37 104.95
C THR A 123 -38.40 -33.42 103.81
N TYR A 124 -38.05 -33.94 102.64
CA TYR A 124 -37.97 -33.16 101.41
C TYR A 124 -39.25 -33.33 100.61
N THR A 125 -39.78 -32.24 100.07
CA THR A 125 -40.83 -32.27 99.03
C THR A 125 -40.25 -31.66 97.76
N GLY A 126 -40.69 -32.15 96.61
CA GLY A 126 -40.13 -31.68 95.35
C GLY A 126 -40.96 -32.04 94.15
N ILE A 127 -40.50 -31.53 93.00
CA ILE A 127 -41.04 -31.86 91.70
C ILE A 127 -39.98 -32.52 90.83
N VAL A 128 -40.41 -33.36 89.90
CA VAL A 128 -39.61 -33.86 88.77
C VAL A 128 -40.29 -33.48 87.46
N MET A 129 -39.50 -33.03 86.48
CA MET A 129 -39.99 -32.62 85.16
C MET A 129 -39.15 -33.26 84.05
N ASP A 130 -39.80 -33.65 82.95
CA ASP A 130 -39.11 -34.07 81.72
C ASP A 130 -38.66 -32.84 80.90
N ILE A 131 -37.34 -32.65 80.79
CA ILE A 131 -36.70 -31.57 80.02
C ILE A 131 -36.03 -32.08 78.73
N THR A 132 -36.36 -33.29 78.25
CA THR A 132 -35.73 -33.91 77.08
C THR A 132 -35.85 -33.06 75.81
N ALA A 133 -37.04 -32.48 75.56
CA ALA A 133 -37.27 -31.63 74.40
C ALA A 133 -36.35 -30.39 74.40
N ARG A 134 -36.16 -29.78 75.59
CA ARG A 134 -35.26 -28.64 75.76
C ARG A 134 -33.80 -29.01 75.45
N LYS A 135 -33.29 -30.10 76.02
CA LYS A 135 -31.91 -30.57 75.77
C LYS A 135 -31.67 -30.92 74.30
N LYS A 136 -32.68 -31.48 73.62
CA LYS A 136 -32.60 -31.78 72.19
C LYS A 136 -32.48 -30.50 71.35
N SER A 137 -33.31 -29.49 71.61
CA SER A 137 -33.23 -28.20 70.91
C SER A 137 -31.92 -27.45 71.18
N GLU A 138 -31.41 -27.48 72.41
CA GLU A 138 -30.11 -26.88 72.76
C GLU A 138 -28.95 -27.55 71.98
N SER A 139 -28.97 -28.89 71.84
CA SER A 139 -27.95 -29.63 71.08
C SER A 139 -28.04 -29.39 69.57
N GLU A 140 -29.25 -29.31 69.01
CA GLU A 140 -29.46 -29.01 67.58
C GLU A 140 -29.00 -27.59 67.23
N ALA A 141 -29.30 -26.61 68.07
CA ALA A 141 -28.86 -25.23 67.89
C ALA A 141 -27.33 -25.09 67.92
N LEU A 142 -26.66 -25.81 68.83
CA LEU A 142 -25.19 -25.78 68.91
C LEU A 142 -24.54 -26.34 67.64
N LYS A 143 -25.03 -27.49 67.15
CA LYS A 143 -24.51 -28.12 65.92
C LYS A 143 -24.71 -27.24 64.68
N LEU A 144 -25.83 -26.51 64.60
CA LEU A 144 -26.08 -25.60 63.49
C LEU A 144 -25.14 -24.40 63.50
N THR A 145 -24.90 -23.82 64.68
CA THR A 145 -23.98 -22.69 64.84
C THR A 145 -22.55 -23.08 64.43
N GLU A 146 -22.04 -24.21 64.92
CA GLU A 146 -20.70 -24.72 64.54
C GLU A 146 -20.59 -24.93 63.01
N SER A 147 -21.61 -25.52 62.39
CA SER A 147 -21.62 -25.74 60.93
C SER A 147 -21.68 -24.43 60.12
N LEU A 148 -22.39 -23.41 60.61
CA LEU A 148 -22.44 -22.10 59.97
C LEU A 148 -21.10 -21.37 60.06
N GLU A 149 -20.44 -21.42 61.22
CA GLU A 149 -19.10 -20.82 61.41
C GLU A 149 -18.07 -21.44 60.47
N GLU A 150 -18.08 -22.76 60.32
CA GLU A 150 -17.19 -23.48 59.40
C GLU A 150 -17.45 -23.06 57.94
N ARG A 151 -18.72 -23.00 57.51
CA ARG A 151 -19.07 -22.56 56.15
C ARG A 151 -18.71 -21.10 55.86
N VAL A 152 -18.88 -20.20 56.84
CA VAL A 152 -18.49 -18.79 56.70
C VAL A 152 -16.97 -18.69 56.55
N LYS A 153 -16.21 -19.43 57.36
CA LYS A 153 -14.75 -19.47 57.28
C LYS A 153 -14.26 -19.98 55.93
N ASP A 154 -14.81 -21.11 55.46
CA ASP A 154 -14.44 -21.68 54.16
C ASP A 154 -14.76 -20.72 53.01
N ARG A 155 -15.93 -20.09 53.03
CA ARG A 155 -16.33 -19.13 51.98
C ARG A 155 -15.49 -17.86 52.02
N THR A 156 -15.09 -17.40 53.19
CA THR A 156 -14.18 -16.26 53.36
C THR A 156 -12.79 -16.57 52.80
N ASN A 157 -12.26 -17.77 53.09
CA ASN A 157 -10.97 -18.20 52.54
C ASN A 157 -11.01 -18.33 51.02
N ALA A 158 -12.04 -18.99 50.47
CA ALA A 158 -12.22 -19.16 49.03
C ALA A 158 -12.35 -17.81 48.30
N LEU A 159 -13.07 -16.84 48.89
CA LEU A 159 -13.19 -15.49 48.33
C LEU A 159 -11.83 -14.78 48.30
N SER A 160 -11.07 -14.86 49.41
CA SER A 160 -9.73 -14.26 49.48
C SER A 160 -8.74 -14.89 48.49
N GLU A 161 -8.79 -16.22 48.31
CA GLU A 161 -7.98 -16.90 47.29
C GLU A 161 -8.35 -16.46 45.87
N HIS A 162 -9.65 -16.32 45.59
CA HIS A 162 -10.14 -15.87 44.29
C HIS A 162 -9.74 -14.41 44.00
N GLU A 163 -9.89 -13.51 44.98
CA GLU A 163 -9.46 -12.11 44.88
C GLU A 163 -7.95 -12.01 44.60
N ARG A 164 -7.13 -12.79 45.31
CA ARG A 164 -5.67 -12.83 45.08
C ARG A 164 -5.33 -13.34 43.68
N LEU A 165 -6.04 -14.34 43.17
CA LEU A 165 -5.83 -14.85 41.82
C LEU A 165 -6.17 -13.79 40.76
N LEU A 166 -7.31 -13.12 40.88
CA LEU A 166 -7.73 -12.05 39.96
C LEU A 166 -6.73 -10.89 39.96
N GLN A 167 -6.26 -10.47 41.14
CA GLN A 167 -5.23 -9.44 41.27
C GLN A 167 -3.96 -9.84 40.50
N ASN A 168 -3.45 -11.07 40.71
CA ASN A 168 -2.26 -11.56 40.04
C ASN A 168 -2.41 -11.62 38.50
N ILE A 169 -3.58 -12.04 38.01
CA ILE A 169 -3.87 -12.07 36.57
C ILE A 169 -3.83 -10.65 36.01
N LEU A 170 -4.53 -9.69 36.64
CA LEU A 170 -4.59 -8.31 36.18
C LEU A 170 -3.25 -7.58 36.29
N ASP A 171 -2.42 -7.92 37.28
CA ASP A 171 -1.06 -7.38 37.43
C ASP A 171 -0.08 -7.94 36.40
N SER A 172 -0.38 -9.09 35.80
CA SER A 172 0.43 -9.66 34.71
C SER A 172 0.14 -9.06 33.33
N VAL A 173 -0.95 -8.30 33.19
CA VAL A 173 -1.33 -7.66 31.92
C VAL A 173 -0.33 -6.54 31.60
N PRO A 174 0.29 -6.53 30.40
CA PRO A 174 1.26 -5.50 29.98
C PRO A 174 0.54 -4.22 29.53
N GLY A 175 -0.18 -3.59 30.46
CA GLY A 175 -0.97 -2.37 30.23
C GLY A 175 -1.60 -1.87 31.53
N LEU A 176 -1.96 -0.59 31.56
CA LEU A 176 -2.63 -0.02 32.72
C LEU A 176 -4.08 -0.50 32.72
N VAL A 177 -4.52 -1.13 33.81
CA VAL A 177 -5.90 -1.58 33.98
C VAL A 177 -6.47 -0.94 35.23
N GLY A 178 -7.63 -0.28 35.12
CA GLY A 178 -8.28 0.35 36.27
C GLY A 178 -9.81 0.32 36.15
N TYR A 179 -10.51 0.30 37.28
CA TYR A 179 -11.96 0.39 37.33
C TYR A 179 -12.39 1.64 38.08
N TRP A 180 -13.30 2.39 37.46
CA TRP A 180 -13.83 3.65 37.96
C TRP A 180 -15.34 3.55 38.10
N THR A 181 -15.87 3.95 39.26
CA THR A 181 -17.32 3.97 39.47
C THR A 181 -18.00 5.06 38.63
N ARG A 182 -19.33 5.06 38.63
CA ARG A 182 -20.14 6.14 38.06
C ARG A 182 -19.78 7.53 38.59
N ASP A 183 -19.36 7.62 39.85
CA ASP A 183 -18.89 8.86 40.50
C ASP A 183 -17.41 9.16 40.22
N LEU A 184 -16.80 8.45 39.27
CA LEU A 184 -15.40 8.62 38.83
C LEU A 184 -14.38 8.35 39.94
N VAL A 185 -14.74 7.48 40.88
CA VAL A 185 -13.87 7.07 41.99
C VAL A 185 -13.23 5.72 41.66
N ASN A 186 -11.92 5.59 41.86
CA ASN A 186 -11.22 4.35 41.59
C ASN A 186 -11.61 3.26 42.61
N ARG A 187 -11.89 2.04 42.14
CA ARG A 187 -12.01 0.84 42.99
C ARG A 187 -10.91 -0.18 42.77
N PHE A 188 -10.28 -0.13 41.60
CA PHE A 188 -9.24 -1.06 41.22
C PHE A 188 -8.23 -0.36 40.30
N ALA A 189 -6.97 -0.69 40.50
CA ALA A 189 -5.86 -0.34 39.62
C ALA A 189 -4.85 -1.48 39.71
N ASN A 190 -4.40 -1.99 38.56
CA ASN A 190 -3.33 -2.99 38.54
C ASN A 190 -1.97 -2.35 38.84
N LYS A 191 -0.96 -3.19 39.03
CA LYS A 191 0.41 -2.75 39.31
C LYS A 191 0.95 -1.78 38.25
N ALA A 192 0.71 -2.03 36.96
CA ALA A 192 1.17 -1.15 35.88
C ALA A 192 0.55 0.26 35.98
N TYR A 193 -0.73 0.35 36.35
CA TYR A 193 -1.41 1.63 36.59
C TYR A 193 -0.78 2.37 37.78
N CYS A 194 -0.49 1.66 38.87
CA CYS A 194 0.18 2.19 40.06
C CYS A 194 1.58 2.74 39.72
N ASP A 195 2.39 1.93 39.04
CA ASP A 195 3.76 2.26 38.65
C ASP A 195 3.80 3.48 37.70
N TRP A 196 2.85 3.57 36.76
CA TRP A 196 2.77 4.69 35.81
C TRP A 196 2.52 6.03 36.51
N PHE A 197 1.55 6.07 37.44
CA PHE A 197 1.20 7.30 38.16
C PHE A 197 2.04 7.52 39.43
N GLY A 198 2.96 6.61 39.75
CA GLY A 198 3.81 6.70 40.95
C GLY A 198 3.01 6.69 42.25
N LYS A 199 1.90 5.95 42.29
CA LYS A 199 0.98 5.86 43.44
C LYS A 199 0.80 4.42 43.85
N THR A 200 0.62 4.19 45.14
CA THR A 200 0.25 2.86 45.66
C THR A 200 -1.21 2.53 45.34
N ALA A 201 -1.56 1.25 45.34
CA ALA A 201 -2.93 0.80 45.12
C ALA A 201 -3.91 1.42 46.13
N ASP A 202 -3.49 1.60 47.39
CA ASP A 202 -4.33 2.20 48.44
C ASP A 202 -4.53 3.71 48.27
N GLU A 203 -3.53 4.44 47.75
CA GLU A 203 -3.67 5.86 47.41
C GLU A 203 -4.56 6.07 46.19
N LEU A 204 -4.49 5.18 45.20
CA LEU A 204 -5.37 5.22 44.04
C LEU A 204 -6.80 4.86 44.43
N ARG A 205 -6.99 3.85 45.28
CA ARG A 205 -8.31 3.43 45.74
C ARG A 205 -9.01 4.61 46.42
N HIS A 206 -10.24 4.88 46.01
CA HIS A 206 -11.04 6.02 46.46
C HIS A 206 -10.61 7.40 45.96
N SER A 207 -9.54 7.52 45.17
CA SER A 207 -9.20 8.77 44.49
C SER A 207 -10.14 9.02 43.30
N HIS A 208 -10.39 10.29 43.00
CA HIS A 208 -11.18 10.70 41.84
C HIS A 208 -10.30 10.80 40.59
N ILE A 209 -10.79 10.39 39.42
CA ILE A 209 -9.99 10.27 38.19
C ILE A 209 -9.32 11.59 37.76
N LYS A 210 -10.01 12.71 38.02
CA LYS A 210 -9.51 14.06 37.75
C LYS A 210 -8.25 14.41 38.57
N ASP A 211 -8.11 13.87 39.78
CA ASP A 211 -6.94 14.11 40.63
C ASP A 211 -5.72 13.31 40.17
N ILE A 212 -5.96 12.22 39.44
CA ILE A 212 -4.91 11.36 38.87
C ILE A 212 -4.45 11.88 37.51
N LEU A 213 -5.38 12.22 36.62
CA LEU A 213 -5.05 12.74 35.29
C LEU A 213 -4.67 14.23 35.30
N GLY A 214 -5.16 14.99 36.27
CA GLY A 214 -5.08 16.44 36.26
C GLY A 214 -6.08 17.09 35.27
N PRO A 215 -6.23 18.42 35.30
CA PRO A 215 -7.33 19.12 34.61
C PRO A 215 -7.25 19.02 33.08
N ALA A 216 -6.06 19.05 32.49
CA ALA A 216 -5.89 19.03 31.03
C ALA A 216 -6.23 17.66 30.41
N LEU A 217 -5.60 16.59 30.92
CA LEU A 217 -5.89 15.22 30.46
C LEU A 217 -7.31 14.78 30.80
N PHE A 218 -7.85 15.19 31.95
CA PHE A 218 -9.25 14.92 32.28
C PHE A 218 -10.19 15.57 31.27
N ALA A 219 -9.97 16.83 30.90
CA ALA A 219 -10.77 17.51 29.88
C ALA A 219 -10.68 16.83 28.51
N GLN A 220 -9.49 16.35 28.11
CA GLN A 220 -9.31 15.60 26.86
C GLN A 220 -10.03 14.25 26.86
N ASN A 221 -10.00 13.53 27.98
CA ASN A 221 -10.64 12.21 28.10
C ASN A 221 -12.13 12.28 28.42
N TRP A 222 -12.64 13.43 28.87
CA TRP A 222 -14.04 13.60 29.29
C TRP A 222 -15.08 13.18 28.24
N PRO A 223 -14.97 13.53 26.95
CA PRO A 223 -15.93 13.08 25.95
C PRO A 223 -16.07 11.55 25.93
N HIS A 224 -14.95 10.83 25.96
CA HIS A 224 -14.93 9.37 26.00
C HIS A 224 -15.44 8.81 27.33
N ILE A 225 -15.06 9.40 28.47
CA ILE A 225 -15.57 8.98 29.79
C ILE A 225 -17.10 9.16 29.84
N SER A 226 -17.61 10.28 29.35
CA SER A 226 -19.04 10.60 29.38
C SER A 226 -19.88 9.65 28.51
N GLU A 227 -19.33 9.17 27.39
CA GLU A 227 -19.97 8.17 26.54
C GLU A 227 -19.94 6.77 27.18
N ALA A 228 -18.83 6.41 27.82
CA ALA A 228 -18.75 5.16 28.60
C ALA A 228 -19.79 5.17 29.74
N LEU A 229 -19.95 6.29 30.45
CA LEU A 229 -20.99 6.43 31.49
C LEU A 229 -22.43 6.37 30.96
N GLN A 230 -22.63 6.56 29.66
CA GLN A 230 -23.91 6.36 28.98
C GLN A 230 -24.10 4.91 28.45
N GLY A 231 -23.17 4.01 28.77
CA GLY A 231 -23.21 2.61 28.35
C GLY A 231 -22.61 2.35 26.97
N ARG A 232 -21.90 3.32 26.36
CA ARG A 232 -21.28 3.16 25.03
C ARG A 232 -19.76 2.93 25.16
N PRO A 233 -19.23 1.76 24.76
CA PRO A 233 -17.79 1.50 24.82
C PRO A 233 -17.01 2.46 23.92
N GLN A 234 -15.83 2.88 24.36
CA GLN A 234 -14.95 3.80 23.64
C GLN A 234 -13.59 3.17 23.39
N ARG A 235 -13.01 3.44 22.21
CA ARG A 235 -11.64 3.08 21.86
C ARG A 235 -10.99 4.22 21.08
N PHE A 236 -9.81 4.65 21.50
CA PHE A 236 -9.09 5.75 20.86
C PHE A 236 -7.59 5.69 21.13
N GLU A 237 -6.79 6.26 20.23
CA GLU A 237 -5.36 6.43 20.42
C GLU A 237 -5.08 7.83 20.98
N CYS A 238 -4.16 7.95 21.95
CA CYS A 238 -3.70 9.24 22.44
C CYS A 238 -2.25 9.21 22.92
N LEU A 239 -1.65 10.40 23.06
CA LEU A 239 -0.34 10.58 23.69
C LEU A 239 -0.51 10.75 25.19
N LEU A 240 -0.12 9.74 25.95
CA LEU A 240 -0.15 9.80 27.41
C LEU A 240 1.22 10.25 27.93
N PRO A 241 1.31 11.36 28.69
CA PRO A 241 2.55 11.74 29.34
C PRO A 241 2.94 10.72 30.41
N VAL A 242 4.24 10.54 30.62
CA VAL A 242 4.79 9.71 31.69
C VAL A 242 5.05 10.60 32.91
N PRO A 243 4.25 10.50 33.99
CA PRO A 243 4.36 11.40 35.14
C PRO A 243 5.74 11.42 35.81
N SER A 244 6.46 10.29 35.78
CA SER A 244 7.81 10.15 36.32
C SER A 244 8.90 10.78 35.44
N MET A 245 8.62 11.10 34.17
CA MET A 245 9.59 11.65 33.22
C MET A 245 9.01 12.87 32.48
N PRO A 246 9.25 14.09 33.00
CA PRO A 246 8.72 15.32 32.40
C PRO A 246 9.14 15.49 30.93
N GLY A 247 8.16 15.65 30.05
CA GLY A 247 8.37 15.80 28.60
C GLY A 247 8.38 14.49 27.81
N GLU A 248 8.39 13.34 28.48
CA GLU A 248 8.21 12.05 27.82
C GLU A 248 6.71 11.77 27.62
N HIS A 249 6.36 11.39 26.39
CA HIS A 249 5.02 10.96 26.01
C HIS A 249 5.10 9.60 25.34
N ARG A 250 4.09 8.76 25.59
CA ARG A 250 3.94 7.46 24.93
C ARG A 250 2.66 7.43 24.12
N HIS A 251 2.72 6.80 22.95
CA HIS A 251 1.53 6.50 22.18
C HIS A 251 0.79 5.36 22.87
N THR A 252 -0.50 5.57 23.13
CA THR A 252 -1.32 4.59 23.84
C THR A 252 -2.62 4.30 23.09
N ASP A 253 -3.06 3.04 23.11
CA ASP A 253 -4.42 2.61 22.72
C ASP A 253 -5.25 2.47 24.00
N VAL A 254 -6.31 3.27 24.12
CA VAL A 254 -7.14 3.41 25.32
C VAL A 254 -8.53 2.86 25.04
N HIS A 255 -9.00 1.94 25.90
CA HIS A 255 -10.36 1.40 25.82
C HIS A 255 -11.10 1.67 27.13
N TYR A 256 -12.31 2.24 27.02
CA TYR A 256 -13.24 2.39 28.12
C TYR A 256 -14.45 1.48 27.89
N LEU A 257 -14.62 0.51 28.80
CA LEU A 257 -15.63 -0.52 28.75
C LEU A 257 -16.65 -0.29 29.87
N PRO A 258 -17.90 0.08 29.58
CA PRO A 258 -18.92 0.28 30.60
C PRO A 258 -19.26 -1.02 31.32
N ASP A 259 -19.40 -0.94 32.65
CA ASP A 259 -19.94 -2.02 33.47
C ASP A 259 -21.43 -1.76 33.72
N ILE A 260 -22.27 -2.67 33.24
CA ILE A 260 -23.73 -2.52 33.24
C ILE A 260 -24.33 -3.69 34.03
N ALA A 261 -25.02 -3.34 35.11
CA ALA A 261 -25.79 -4.28 35.93
C ALA A 261 -27.22 -3.73 36.09
N ASP A 262 -28.22 -4.59 35.89
CA ASP A 262 -29.65 -4.23 35.96
C ASP A 262 -30.00 -2.97 35.12
N ASP A 263 -29.58 -2.96 33.84
CA ASP A 263 -29.74 -1.84 32.90
C ASP A 263 -29.17 -0.48 33.38
N THR A 264 -28.33 -0.51 34.40
CA THR A 264 -27.71 0.69 34.99
C THR A 264 -26.20 0.61 34.90
N VAL A 265 -25.56 1.67 34.39
CA VAL A 265 -24.10 1.78 34.34
C VAL A 265 -23.56 2.00 35.75
N GLN A 266 -22.80 1.04 36.26
CA GLN A 266 -22.18 1.06 37.59
C GLN A 266 -20.84 1.81 37.58
N GLY A 267 -20.18 1.81 36.43
CA GLY A 267 -18.84 2.36 36.23
C GLY A 267 -18.29 1.95 34.88
N PHE A 268 -16.97 1.99 34.75
CA PHE A 268 -16.28 1.55 33.54
C PHE A 268 -14.89 1.04 33.85
N LEU A 269 -14.47 0.02 33.11
CA LEU A 269 -13.11 -0.50 33.06
C LEU A 269 -12.30 0.31 32.05
N VAL A 270 -11.08 0.65 32.42
CA VAL A 270 -10.09 1.35 31.61
C VAL A 270 -8.94 0.40 31.33
N THR A 271 -8.59 0.23 30.06
CA THR A 271 -7.35 -0.43 29.65
C THR A 271 -6.54 0.50 28.78
N VAL A 272 -5.25 0.67 29.09
CA VAL A 272 -4.31 1.50 28.32
C VAL A 272 -3.09 0.66 27.95
N LEU A 273 -2.85 0.51 26.65
CA LEU A 273 -1.71 -0.24 26.12
C LEU A 273 -0.71 0.71 25.48
N ASP A 274 0.58 0.56 25.80
CA ASP A 274 1.66 1.32 25.16
C ASP A 274 1.96 0.73 23.78
N ILE A 275 1.70 1.53 22.74
CA ILE A 275 1.91 1.18 21.33
C ILE A 275 3.06 1.99 20.70
N SER A 276 3.89 2.63 21.50
CA SER A 276 4.96 3.53 21.02
C SER A 276 5.94 2.84 20.08
N GLN A 277 6.37 1.61 20.41
CA GLN A 277 7.28 0.85 19.53
C GLN A 277 6.65 0.51 18.18
N ILE A 278 5.35 0.20 18.17
CA ILE A 278 4.60 -0.11 16.95
C ILE A 278 4.52 1.16 16.08
N LYS A 279 4.13 2.30 16.65
CA LYS A 279 4.06 3.58 15.92
C LYS A 279 5.42 4.02 15.38
N GLN A 280 6.49 3.88 16.16
CA GLN A 280 7.85 4.19 15.69
C GLN A 280 8.28 3.29 14.54
N ALA A 281 7.96 1.99 14.59
CA ALA A 281 8.26 1.07 13.51
C ALA A 281 7.45 1.39 12.23
N GLU A 282 6.17 1.76 12.36
CA GLU A 282 5.34 2.22 11.23
C GLU A 282 5.92 3.46 10.56
N LEU A 283 6.23 4.50 11.34
CA LEU A 283 6.84 5.74 10.85
C LEU A 283 8.19 5.50 10.17
N ALA A 284 9.04 4.65 10.75
CA ALA A 284 10.33 4.30 10.16
C ALA A 284 10.18 3.53 8.85
N ALA A 285 9.22 2.60 8.78
CA ALA A 285 8.94 1.85 7.56
C ALA A 285 8.38 2.75 6.45
N GLU A 286 7.50 3.69 6.78
CA GLU A 286 6.91 4.63 5.83
C GLU A 286 7.96 5.60 5.28
N SER A 287 8.79 6.17 6.17
CA SER A 287 9.97 6.98 5.81
C SER A 287 10.94 6.22 4.89
N ALA A 288 11.28 4.98 5.22
CA ALA A 288 12.17 4.16 4.41
C ALA A 288 11.57 3.88 3.02
N ASN A 289 10.27 3.64 2.92
CA ASN A 289 9.59 3.39 1.65
C ASN A 289 9.51 4.66 0.79
N GLN A 290 9.31 5.82 1.41
CA GLN A 290 9.36 7.11 0.74
C GLN A 290 10.76 7.41 0.21
N ALA A 291 11.79 7.25 1.04
CA ALA A 291 13.20 7.44 0.65
C ALA A 291 13.61 6.49 -0.49
N LYS A 292 13.18 5.21 -0.43
CA LYS A 292 13.38 4.24 -1.51
C LYS A 292 12.73 4.70 -2.81
N SER A 293 11.52 5.25 -2.76
CA SER A 293 10.79 5.74 -3.93
C SER A 293 11.44 6.98 -4.55
N GLU A 294 11.87 7.93 -3.73
CA GLU A 294 12.58 9.14 -4.17
C GLU A 294 13.95 8.81 -4.78
N PHE A 295 14.69 7.89 -4.15
CA PHE A 295 15.96 7.39 -4.67
C PHE A 295 15.79 6.74 -6.05
N LEU A 296 14.80 5.87 -6.23
CA LEU A 296 14.53 5.23 -7.52
C LEU A 296 14.12 6.26 -8.58
N ALA A 297 13.30 7.26 -8.22
CA ALA A 297 12.92 8.33 -9.14
C ALA A 297 14.13 9.17 -9.59
N ASN A 298 15.05 9.49 -8.69
CA ASN A 298 16.27 10.23 -9.02
C ASN A 298 17.22 9.40 -9.90
N ILE A 299 17.47 8.13 -9.53
CA ILE A 299 18.28 7.21 -10.34
C ILE A 299 17.71 7.06 -11.75
N SER A 300 16.38 7.00 -11.91
CA SER A 300 15.77 6.97 -13.23
C SER A 300 16.22 8.14 -14.10
N HIS A 301 16.27 9.34 -13.55
CA HIS A 301 16.57 10.55 -14.30
C HIS A 301 18.07 10.60 -14.64
N GLU A 302 18.91 10.23 -13.68
CA GLU A 302 20.37 10.15 -13.84
C GLU A 302 20.81 9.05 -14.81
N VAL A 303 20.10 7.91 -14.87
CA VAL A 303 20.38 6.84 -15.84
C VAL A 303 19.83 7.16 -17.22
N ARG A 304 18.66 7.81 -17.30
CA ARG A 304 18.01 8.09 -18.59
C ARG A 304 18.75 9.14 -19.40
N THR A 305 19.31 10.16 -18.75
CA THR A 305 20.02 11.25 -19.44
C THR A 305 21.20 10.76 -20.29
N PRO A 306 22.18 9.99 -19.77
CA PRO A 306 23.26 9.45 -20.58
C PRO A 306 22.76 8.39 -21.58
N LEU A 307 21.72 7.63 -21.23
CA LEU A 307 21.14 6.64 -22.13
C LEU A 307 20.51 7.28 -23.37
N ASN A 308 19.79 8.41 -23.21
CA ASN A 308 19.18 9.15 -24.31
C ASN A 308 20.24 9.73 -25.26
N ALA A 309 21.36 10.20 -24.71
CA ALA A 309 22.50 10.65 -25.51
C ALA A 309 23.10 9.50 -26.33
N MET A 310 23.36 8.34 -25.69
CA MET A 310 23.83 7.15 -26.40
C MET A 310 22.86 6.69 -27.48
N PHE A 311 21.55 6.70 -27.17
CA PHE A 311 20.50 6.30 -28.08
C PHE A 311 20.47 7.20 -29.33
N GLY A 312 20.48 8.51 -29.10
CA GLY A 312 20.49 9.51 -30.18
C GLY A 312 21.73 9.39 -31.07
N LEU A 313 22.92 9.25 -30.47
CA LEU A 313 24.17 9.07 -31.22
C LEU A 313 24.18 7.76 -32.03
N ALA A 314 23.65 6.68 -31.46
CA ALA A 314 23.53 5.40 -32.15
C ALA A 314 22.53 5.45 -33.32
N GLN A 315 21.42 6.19 -33.19
CA GLN A 315 20.46 6.39 -34.29
C GLN A 315 21.08 7.19 -35.43
N VAL A 316 21.82 8.26 -35.11
CA VAL A 316 22.55 9.06 -36.11
C VAL A 316 23.59 8.18 -36.81
N GLY A 317 24.35 7.39 -36.04
CA GLY A 317 25.33 6.44 -36.57
C GLY A 317 24.71 5.37 -37.48
N ALA A 318 23.59 4.76 -37.09
CA ALA A 318 22.88 3.76 -37.89
C ALA A 318 22.46 4.30 -39.26
N ARG A 319 21.91 5.52 -39.29
CA ARG A 319 21.49 6.17 -40.54
C ARG A 319 22.67 6.60 -41.42
N GLN A 320 23.74 7.13 -40.83
CA GLN A 320 24.95 7.50 -41.59
C GLN A 320 25.70 6.28 -42.12
N ALA A 321 25.53 5.13 -41.46
CA ALA A 321 26.12 3.86 -41.85
C ALA A 321 25.22 3.00 -42.74
N ILE A 322 24.12 3.51 -43.32
CA ILE A 322 23.25 2.71 -44.21
C ILE A 322 24.08 2.12 -45.36
N GLY A 323 24.07 0.79 -45.50
CA GLY A 323 24.85 0.06 -46.51
C GLY A 323 26.30 -0.25 -46.12
N SER A 324 26.73 0.10 -44.90
CA SER A 324 28.05 -0.21 -44.33
C SER A 324 27.99 -1.42 -43.37
N PRO A 325 29.08 -2.17 -43.15
CA PRO A 325 29.16 -3.18 -42.10
C PRO A 325 28.83 -2.64 -40.70
N LEU A 326 28.98 -1.33 -40.48
CA LEU A 326 28.71 -0.65 -39.21
C LEU A 326 27.20 -0.51 -38.89
N THR A 327 26.29 -0.66 -39.86
CA THR A 327 24.83 -0.57 -39.58
C THR A 327 24.42 -1.58 -38.52
N LYS A 328 24.89 -2.83 -38.65
CA LYS A 328 24.59 -3.91 -37.69
C LYS A 328 25.10 -3.60 -36.28
N THR A 329 26.24 -2.94 -36.16
CA THR A 329 26.81 -2.55 -34.86
C THR A 329 25.95 -1.47 -34.21
N PHE A 330 25.51 -0.47 -34.97
CA PHE A 330 24.61 0.56 -34.44
C PHE A 330 23.23 0.01 -34.10
N ASP A 331 22.68 -0.90 -34.91
CA ASP A 331 21.43 -1.61 -34.61
C ASP A 331 21.53 -2.38 -33.29
N GLN A 332 22.64 -3.09 -33.06
CA GLN A 332 22.88 -3.80 -31.79
C GLN A 332 23.00 -2.85 -30.59
N ILE A 333 23.63 -1.68 -30.75
CA ILE A 333 23.71 -0.66 -29.70
C ILE A 333 22.31 -0.12 -29.38
N LEU A 334 21.49 0.14 -30.42
CA LEU A 334 20.12 0.61 -30.26
C LEU A 334 19.25 -0.43 -29.55
N ASP A 335 19.31 -1.69 -29.96
CA ASP A 335 18.59 -2.79 -29.31
C ASP A 335 18.97 -2.92 -27.83
N SER A 336 20.27 -2.84 -27.52
CA SER A 336 20.79 -2.93 -26.15
C SER A 336 20.34 -1.75 -25.28
N ALA A 337 20.36 -0.53 -25.83
CA ALA A 337 19.94 0.66 -25.11
C ALA A 337 18.41 0.72 -24.91
N GLN A 338 17.62 0.28 -25.90
CA GLN A 338 16.17 0.07 -25.74
C GLN A 338 15.86 -0.96 -24.65
N HIS A 339 16.61 -2.06 -24.62
CA HIS A 339 16.45 -3.07 -23.58
C HIS A 339 16.72 -2.48 -22.19
N LEU A 340 17.84 -1.77 -22.01
CA LEU A 340 18.17 -1.12 -20.73
C LEU A 340 17.08 -0.13 -20.29
N LEU A 341 16.59 0.70 -21.22
CA LEU A 341 15.51 1.65 -20.94
C LEU A 341 14.23 0.94 -20.47
N SER A 342 13.89 -0.18 -21.10
CA SER A 342 12.75 -1.01 -20.69
C SER A 342 12.94 -1.55 -19.27
N LEU A 343 14.13 -2.06 -18.93
CA LEU A 343 14.40 -2.59 -17.58
C LEU A 343 14.30 -1.49 -16.51
N VAL A 344 14.83 -0.30 -16.79
CA VAL A 344 14.74 0.86 -15.91
C VAL A 344 13.27 1.27 -15.72
N ASN A 345 12.51 1.35 -16.82
CA ASN A 345 11.08 1.68 -16.76
C ASN A 345 10.28 0.62 -15.98
N ASP A 346 10.58 -0.67 -16.12
CA ASP A 346 9.92 -1.74 -15.37
C ASP A 346 10.16 -1.60 -13.86
N VAL A 347 11.39 -1.30 -13.43
CA VAL A 347 11.71 -1.09 -12.01
C VAL A 347 10.94 0.11 -11.44
N LEU A 348 10.78 1.17 -12.23
CA LEU A 348 10.08 2.38 -11.80
C LEU A 348 8.58 2.20 -11.79
N ASP A 349 8.02 1.56 -12.79
CA ASP A 349 6.60 1.20 -12.82
C ASP A 349 6.30 0.32 -11.60
N PHE A 350 7.13 -0.68 -11.30
CA PHE A 350 6.99 -1.51 -10.11
C PHE A 350 7.01 -0.69 -8.81
N SER A 351 7.98 0.20 -8.64
CA SER A 351 8.08 1.06 -7.44
C SER A 351 6.88 2.01 -7.28
N LYS A 352 6.36 2.57 -8.38
CA LYS A 352 5.17 3.43 -8.35
C LYS A 352 3.91 2.67 -7.99
N ILE A 353 3.81 1.43 -8.44
CA ILE A 353 2.69 0.57 -8.10
C ILE A 353 2.75 0.16 -6.63
N GLU A 354 3.92 -0.22 -6.08
CA GLU A 354 4.08 -0.52 -4.65
C GLU A 354 3.74 0.67 -3.75
N SER A 355 4.10 1.88 -4.16
CA SER A 355 3.82 3.12 -3.42
C SER A 355 2.40 3.68 -3.65
N GLY A 356 1.56 3.02 -4.45
CA GLY A 356 0.20 3.49 -4.76
C GLY A 356 0.12 4.77 -5.59
N LYS A 357 1.23 5.21 -6.20
CA LYS A 357 1.34 6.47 -6.95
C LYS A 357 1.00 6.33 -8.45
N LEU A 358 0.74 5.11 -8.94
CA LEU A 358 0.36 4.87 -10.33
C LEU A 358 -1.14 5.14 -10.53
N ASN A 359 -1.47 6.03 -11.45
CA ASN A 359 -2.85 6.35 -11.82
C ASN A 359 -3.21 5.70 -13.16
N LEU A 360 -4.44 5.20 -13.29
CA LEU A 360 -4.98 4.68 -14.55
C LEU A 360 -5.68 5.78 -15.33
N HIS A 361 -5.44 5.82 -16.64
CA HIS A 361 -6.01 6.82 -17.54
C HIS A 361 -7.12 6.20 -18.38
N TYR A 362 -8.36 6.41 -17.94
CA TYR A 362 -9.54 5.89 -18.63
C TYR A 362 -9.96 6.84 -19.76
N GLU A 363 -9.70 6.42 -20.99
CA GLU A 363 -10.15 7.09 -22.21
C GLU A 363 -10.94 6.12 -23.10
N ARG A 364 -11.61 6.63 -24.13
CA ARG A 364 -12.28 5.77 -25.12
C ARG A 364 -11.22 5.15 -26.03
N ILE A 365 -10.98 3.86 -25.89
CA ILE A 365 -9.95 3.13 -26.62
C ILE A 365 -10.53 2.32 -27.79
N ASN A 366 -9.72 2.12 -28.83
CA ASN A 366 -10.01 1.24 -29.97
C ASN A 366 -9.15 -0.02 -29.85
N LEU A 367 -9.77 -1.18 -29.59
CA LEU A 367 -9.05 -2.43 -29.41
C LEU A 367 -8.26 -2.84 -30.66
N GLY A 368 -8.79 -2.56 -31.86
CA GLY A 368 -8.09 -2.82 -33.12
C GLY A 368 -6.78 -2.03 -33.25
N GLN A 369 -6.71 -0.82 -32.70
CA GLN A 369 -5.50 0.00 -32.67
C GLN A 369 -4.47 -0.56 -31.66
N VAL A 370 -4.94 -1.01 -30.50
CA VAL A 370 -4.08 -1.67 -29.50
C VAL A 370 -3.47 -2.95 -30.08
N LEU A 371 -4.28 -3.79 -30.72
CA LEU A 371 -3.81 -5.02 -31.38
C LEU A 371 -2.83 -4.73 -32.52
N GLU A 372 -3.09 -3.70 -33.35
CA GLU A 372 -2.16 -3.27 -34.41
C GLU A 372 -0.79 -2.91 -33.81
N HIS A 373 -0.75 -2.10 -32.75
CA HIS A 373 0.49 -1.69 -32.09
C HIS A 373 1.26 -2.89 -31.53
N VAL A 374 0.58 -3.75 -30.77
CA VAL A 374 1.20 -4.90 -30.09
C VAL A 374 1.71 -5.95 -31.09
N LEU A 375 0.88 -6.31 -32.08
CA LEU A 375 1.21 -7.36 -33.04
C LEU A 375 2.30 -6.93 -34.03
N THR A 376 2.33 -5.66 -34.43
CA THR A 376 3.41 -5.13 -35.28
C THR A 376 4.78 -5.29 -34.61
N LEU A 377 4.88 -5.02 -33.31
CA LEU A 377 6.12 -5.15 -32.56
C LEU A 377 6.52 -6.61 -32.32
N LYS A 378 5.56 -7.50 -32.04
CA LYS A 378 5.87 -8.91 -31.66
C LYS A 378 5.97 -9.86 -32.84
N ALA A 379 5.38 -9.53 -33.99
CA ALA A 379 5.46 -10.37 -35.18
C ALA A 379 6.89 -10.56 -35.69
N ILE A 380 7.76 -9.53 -35.58
CA ILE A 380 9.18 -9.61 -35.99
C ILE A 380 9.91 -10.70 -35.20
N GLY A 381 9.77 -10.70 -33.87
CA GLY A 381 10.43 -11.69 -33.00
C GLY A 381 9.89 -13.11 -33.19
N ALA A 382 8.58 -13.26 -33.39
CA ALA A 382 7.99 -14.57 -33.69
C ALA A 382 8.50 -15.13 -35.03
N GLN A 383 8.56 -14.27 -36.06
CA GLN A 383 9.05 -14.65 -37.39
C GLN A 383 10.53 -15.00 -37.39
N ALA A 384 11.37 -14.28 -36.64
CA ALA A 384 12.79 -14.60 -36.50
C ALA A 384 13.02 -16.03 -35.96
N LYS A 385 12.08 -16.54 -35.15
CA LYS A 385 12.05 -17.92 -34.66
C LYS A 385 11.24 -18.89 -35.55
N GLY A 386 10.63 -18.41 -36.64
CA GLY A 386 9.74 -19.22 -37.48
C GLY A 386 8.44 -19.66 -36.79
N LEU A 387 8.02 -18.98 -35.74
CA LEU A 387 6.83 -19.34 -34.96
C LEU A 387 5.55 -18.75 -35.58
N PRO A 388 4.54 -19.57 -35.91
CA PRO A 388 3.22 -19.08 -36.29
C PRO A 388 2.57 -18.37 -35.11
N LEU A 389 2.22 -17.09 -35.30
CA LEU A 389 1.42 -16.31 -34.36
C LEU A 389 -0.05 -16.30 -34.82
N ILE A 390 -0.97 -16.90 -34.07
CA ILE A 390 -2.36 -17.09 -34.49
C ILE A 390 -3.28 -16.22 -33.62
N VAL A 391 -4.19 -15.45 -34.22
CA VAL A 391 -5.17 -14.65 -33.48
C VAL A 391 -6.57 -15.21 -33.73
N ARG A 392 -7.31 -15.48 -32.66
CA ARG A 392 -8.71 -15.92 -32.67
C ARG A 392 -9.54 -14.90 -31.92
N GLU A 393 -10.60 -14.40 -32.54
CA GLU A 393 -11.42 -13.32 -32.00
C GLU A 393 -12.89 -13.68 -32.14
N THR A 394 -13.64 -13.69 -31.05
CA THR A 394 -15.08 -13.99 -31.10
C THR A 394 -15.89 -12.77 -31.56
N PRO A 395 -17.12 -12.96 -32.08
CA PRO A 395 -17.98 -11.85 -32.51
C PRO A 395 -18.42 -10.92 -31.38
N ALA A 396 -18.45 -11.44 -30.15
CA ALA A 396 -18.86 -10.68 -28.97
C ALA A 396 -17.84 -9.60 -28.57
N VAL A 397 -16.57 -9.72 -29.00
CA VAL A 397 -15.51 -8.77 -28.60
C VAL A 397 -15.81 -7.36 -29.12
N PRO A 398 -15.94 -6.35 -28.22
CA PRO A 398 -16.24 -4.98 -28.62
C PRO A 398 -15.05 -4.30 -29.30
N GLN A 399 -15.33 -3.32 -30.16
CA GLN A 399 -14.30 -2.53 -30.82
C GLN A 399 -13.83 -1.36 -29.95
N TYR A 400 -14.77 -0.70 -29.26
CA TYR A 400 -14.48 0.45 -28.42
C TYR A 400 -14.93 0.19 -26.98
N PHE A 401 -14.17 0.73 -26.03
CA PHE A 401 -14.54 0.74 -24.61
C PHE A 401 -13.75 1.81 -23.87
N HIS A 402 -14.12 2.11 -22.63
CA HIS A 402 -13.37 3.02 -21.77
C HIS A 402 -12.32 2.25 -20.95
N GLY A 403 -11.05 2.63 -21.06
CA GLY A 403 -9.92 1.91 -20.50
C GLY A 403 -8.61 2.66 -20.64
N ASP A 404 -7.51 2.06 -20.20
CA ASP A 404 -6.16 2.58 -20.39
C ASP A 404 -5.44 1.76 -21.48
N ALA A 405 -5.33 2.35 -22.68
CA ALA A 405 -4.72 1.69 -23.84
C ALA A 405 -3.22 1.38 -23.63
N THR A 406 -2.52 2.23 -22.88
CA THR A 406 -1.08 2.06 -22.61
C THR A 406 -0.86 0.85 -21.72
N ARG A 407 -1.63 0.73 -20.63
CA ARG A 407 -1.53 -0.40 -19.71
C ARG A 407 -2.02 -1.71 -20.32
N LEU A 408 -3.08 -1.66 -21.11
CA LEU A 408 -3.52 -2.83 -21.88
C LEU A 408 -2.42 -3.29 -22.87
N SER A 409 -1.81 -2.37 -23.61
CA SER A 409 -0.69 -2.69 -24.52
C SER A 409 0.49 -3.29 -23.77
N GLN A 410 0.83 -2.76 -22.59
CA GLN A 410 1.91 -3.26 -21.74
C GLN A 410 1.66 -4.70 -21.28
N ILE A 411 0.44 -5.02 -20.85
CA ILE A 411 0.02 -6.38 -20.48
C ILE A 411 0.22 -7.32 -21.67
N LEU A 412 -0.31 -6.97 -22.84
CA LEU A 412 -0.25 -7.83 -24.03
C LEU A 412 1.18 -8.01 -24.55
N LEU A 413 1.97 -6.93 -24.61
CA LEU A 413 3.38 -6.98 -25.01
C LEU A 413 4.20 -7.91 -24.11
N ASN A 414 3.94 -7.91 -22.80
CA ASN A 414 4.64 -8.77 -21.88
C ASN A 414 4.23 -10.24 -22.04
N LEU A 415 2.92 -10.53 -22.08
CA LEU A 415 2.43 -11.91 -22.22
C LEU A 415 2.84 -12.54 -23.55
N ILE A 416 2.63 -11.85 -24.67
CA ILE A 416 3.01 -12.33 -26.01
C ILE A 416 4.53 -12.42 -26.14
N GLY A 417 5.26 -11.46 -25.55
CA GLY A 417 6.71 -11.49 -25.50
C GLY A 417 7.25 -12.73 -24.78
N ASN A 418 6.66 -13.09 -23.64
CA ASN A 418 7.04 -14.30 -22.90
C ASN A 418 6.71 -15.57 -23.68
N ALA A 419 5.53 -15.65 -24.29
CA ALA A 419 5.12 -16.78 -25.13
C ALA A 419 6.11 -17.05 -26.28
N ILE A 420 6.55 -16.00 -26.99
CA ILE A 420 7.55 -16.10 -28.07
C ILE A 420 8.93 -16.46 -27.51
N LYS A 421 9.31 -15.86 -26.37
CA LYS A 421 10.61 -16.10 -25.74
C LYS A 421 10.79 -17.56 -25.35
N PHE A 422 9.76 -18.19 -24.76
CA PHE A 422 9.82 -19.54 -24.20
C PHE A 422 9.33 -20.66 -25.12
N THR A 423 9.01 -20.31 -26.37
CA THR A 423 8.73 -21.27 -27.44
C THR A 423 9.86 -21.22 -28.45
N ASP A 424 10.46 -22.36 -28.77
CA ASP A 424 11.46 -22.47 -29.83
C ASP A 424 10.90 -23.20 -31.06
N ILE A 425 10.03 -24.19 -30.85
CA ILE A 425 9.33 -24.93 -31.91
C ILE A 425 7.86 -25.04 -31.52
N GLY A 426 6.95 -24.81 -32.49
CA GLY A 426 5.51 -24.93 -32.30
C GLY A 426 4.79 -23.64 -32.70
N ALA A 427 3.88 -23.13 -31.87
CA ALA A 427 3.08 -21.94 -32.19
C ALA A 427 2.72 -21.12 -30.95
N VAL A 428 2.40 -19.84 -31.19
CA VAL A 428 1.82 -18.94 -30.19
C VAL A 428 0.44 -18.52 -30.66
N SER A 429 -0.55 -18.56 -29.78
CA SER A 429 -1.92 -18.17 -30.10
C SER A 429 -2.48 -17.16 -29.11
N ILE A 430 -3.28 -16.23 -29.62
CA ILE A 430 -3.95 -15.18 -28.86
C ILE A 430 -5.44 -15.36 -29.10
N GLN A 431 -6.19 -15.60 -28.04
CA GLN A 431 -7.65 -15.70 -28.08
C GLN A 431 -8.26 -14.50 -27.38
N LEU A 432 -9.18 -13.84 -28.07
CA LEU A 432 -9.97 -12.72 -27.58
C LEU A 432 -11.42 -13.14 -27.52
N ASP A 433 -12.01 -13.04 -26.34
CA ASP A 433 -13.42 -13.31 -26.11
C ASP A 433 -14.03 -12.24 -25.20
N TYR A 434 -15.36 -12.11 -25.23
CA TYR A 434 -16.08 -11.18 -24.38
C TYR A 434 -17.30 -11.85 -23.78
N VAL A 435 -17.26 -12.03 -22.46
CA VAL A 435 -18.35 -12.56 -21.65
C VAL A 435 -18.73 -11.47 -20.67
N ALA A 436 -19.77 -10.69 -20.99
CA ALA A 436 -20.11 -9.47 -20.26
C ALA A 436 -20.14 -9.70 -18.74
N PRO A 437 -19.45 -8.84 -17.95
CA PRO A 437 -18.80 -7.59 -18.36
C PRO A 437 -17.32 -7.72 -18.81
N ASP A 438 -16.75 -8.93 -18.86
CA ASP A 438 -15.31 -9.14 -18.96
C ASP A 438 -14.81 -9.40 -20.41
N LEU A 439 -13.77 -8.66 -20.80
CA LEU A 439 -12.88 -9.03 -21.90
C LEU A 439 -11.92 -10.12 -21.42
N ILE A 440 -11.93 -11.24 -22.10
CA ILE A 440 -11.05 -12.37 -21.84
C ILE A 440 -9.96 -12.39 -22.91
N VAL A 441 -8.71 -12.26 -22.49
CA VAL A 441 -7.54 -12.39 -23.33
C VAL A 441 -6.72 -13.60 -22.87
N ALA A 442 -6.65 -14.64 -23.69
CA ALA A 442 -5.82 -15.80 -23.43
C ALA A 442 -4.62 -15.82 -24.40
N VAL A 443 -3.40 -15.88 -23.86
CA VAL A 443 -2.17 -16.03 -24.63
C VAL A 443 -1.61 -17.41 -24.33
N SER A 444 -1.58 -18.27 -25.35
CA SER A 444 -1.13 -19.66 -25.24
C SER A 444 0.10 -19.90 -26.08
N ASP A 445 1.06 -20.62 -25.52
CA ASP A 445 2.29 -21.05 -26.14
C ASP A 445 2.42 -22.58 -26.07
N THR A 446 3.14 -23.19 -27.02
CA THR A 446 3.44 -24.63 -27.02
C THR A 446 4.88 -24.91 -26.55
N GLY A 447 5.44 -24.02 -25.75
CA GLY A 447 6.83 -24.07 -25.31
C GLY A 447 7.07 -25.04 -24.16
N MET A 448 8.11 -24.75 -23.37
CA MET A 448 8.59 -25.67 -22.32
C MET A 448 7.61 -25.90 -21.16
N GLY A 449 6.63 -25.03 -20.96
CA GLY A 449 5.71 -25.07 -19.82
C GLY A 449 6.40 -24.95 -18.45
N MET A 450 5.63 -25.12 -17.37
CA MET A 450 6.08 -24.90 -15.99
C MET A 450 5.56 -25.98 -15.04
N SER A 451 6.34 -26.31 -14.00
CA SER A 451 5.88 -27.17 -12.90
C SER A 451 4.94 -26.42 -11.95
N PRO A 452 4.09 -27.11 -11.15
CA PRO A 452 3.18 -26.48 -10.19
C PRO A 452 3.89 -25.56 -9.18
N GLU A 453 5.07 -25.95 -8.71
CA GLU A 453 5.88 -25.17 -7.76
C GLU A 453 6.35 -23.85 -8.38
N LYS A 454 6.71 -23.89 -9.67
CA LYS A 454 7.13 -22.73 -10.44
C LYS A 454 5.96 -21.79 -10.73
N GLN A 455 4.78 -22.34 -11.03
CA GLN A 455 3.55 -21.54 -11.23
C GLN A 455 3.17 -20.74 -9.98
N ALA A 456 3.32 -21.33 -8.78
CA ALA A 456 3.00 -20.66 -7.52
C ALA A 456 3.90 -19.42 -7.23
N GLN A 457 5.09 -19.36 -7.81
CA GLN A 457 6.06 -18.28 -7.59
C GLN A 457 6.13 -17.29 -8.76
N LEU A 458 5.45 -17.58 -9.87
CA LEU A 458 5.60 -16.88 -11.15
C LEU A 458 5.31 -15.37 -11.10
N PHE A 459 4.35 -14.96 -10.27
CA PHE A 459 3.95 -13.56 -10.13
C PHE A 459 4.69 -12.83 -9.00
N LYS A 460 5.65 -13.48 -8.32
CA LYS A 460 6.48 -12.82 -7.30
C LYS A 460 7.53 -11.94 -7.99
N PRO A 461 7.80 -10.72 -7.48
CA PRO A 461 8.82 -9.84 -8.04
C PRO A 461 10.20 -10.50 -8.03
N PHE A 462 10.99 -10.24 -9.08
CA PHE A 462 12.38 -10.71 -9.25
C PHE A 462 12.57 -12.24 -9.32
N VAL A 463 11.48 -13.02 -9.33
CA VAL A 463 11.57 -14.47 -9.49
C VAL A 463 11.77 -14.80 -10.97
N GLN A 464 12.88 -15.46 -11.28
CA GLN A 464 13.16 -16.02 -12.59
C GLN A 464 13.02 -17.53 -12.52
N VAL A 465 12.19 -18.10 -13.40
CA VAL A 465 11.80 -19.51 -13.36
C VAL A 465 12.86 -20.43 -14.03
N HIS A 466 13.98 -19.86 -14.48
CA HIS A 466 15.07 -20.56 -15.18
C HIS A 466 16.36 -20.60 -14.35
N GLY A 467 16.85 -21.81 -14.09
CA GLY A 467 18.23 -22.09 -13.72
C GLY A 467 18.71 -23.26 -14.59
N ASN A 468 19.83 -23.06 -15.30
CA ASN A 468 20.74 -24.06 -15.91
C ASN A 468 21.11 -23.92 -17.41
N HIS A 469 20.71 -22.88 -18.15
CA HIS A 469 21.28 -22.60 -19.48
C HIS A 469 21.86 -21.18 -19.61
N PRO A 470 23.18 -21.01 -19.85
CA PRO A 470 23.85 -19.70 -19.89
C PRO A 470 23.45 -18.79 -21.06
N ALA A 471 22.72 -19.31 -22.07
CA ALA A 471 22.47 -18.59 -23.32
C ALA A 471 21.10 -17.86 -23.39
N GLN A 472 20.25 -17.95 -22.36
CA GLN A 472 18.88 -17.37 -22.39
C GLN A 472 18.48 -16.57 -21.12
N THR A 473 19.46 -16.04 -20.38
CA THR A 473 19.22 -15.17 -19.21
C THR A 473 19.17 -13.70 -19.61
N GLY A 474 17.98 -13.11 -19.64
CA GLY A 474 17.81 -11.69 -19.97
C GLY A 474 16.39 -11.20 -19.71
N GLY A 475 16.03 -11.02 -18.45
CA GLY A 475 14.81 -10.35 -18.05
C GLY A 475 14.84 -10.03 -16.55
N THR A 476 14.32 -8.89 -16.14
CA THR A 476 14.30 -8.44 -14.72
C THR A 476 13.54 -9.36 -13.77
N GLY A 477 12.70 -10.27 -14.29
CA GLY A 477 11.73 -11.01 -13.47
C GLY A 477 10.59 -10.14 -12.94
N LEU A 478 10.48 -8.88 -13.41
CA LEU A 478 9.44 -7.95 -12.97
C LEU A 478 8.21 -7.94 -13.87
N GLY A 479 8.35 -8.28 -15.15
CA GLY A 479 7.27 -8.14 -16.14
C GLY A 479 5.95 -8.79 -15.70
N LEU A 480 5.97 -10.07 -15.29
CA LEU A 480 4.75 -10.76 -14.86
C LEU A 480 4.16 -10.22 -13.55
N ALA A 481 5.02 -9.77 -12.62
CA ALA A 481 4.57 -9.12 -11.38
C ALA A 481 3.86 -7.78 -11.69
N ILE A 482 4.43 -6.97 -12.59
CA ILE A 482 3.82 -5.71 -13.08
C ILE A 482 2.50 -6.02 -13.80
N THR A 483 2.48 -7.01 -14.70
CA THR A 483 1.25 -7.42 -15.40
C THR A 483 0.14 -7.80 -14.45
N LYS A 484 0.42 -8.65 -13.44
CA LYS A 484 -0.60 -9.01 -12.44
C LYS A 484 -1.14 -7.78 -11.72
N ARG A 485 -0.26 -6.88 -11.32
CA ARG A 485 -0.64 -5.69 -10.56
C ARG A 485 -1.43 -4.68 -11.39
N LEU A 486 -1.07 -4.48 -12.67
CA LEU A 486 -1.85 -3.68 -13.61
C LEU A 486 -3.25 -4.26 -13.83
N VAL A 487 -3.35 -5.58 -14.00
CA VAL A 487 -4.64 -6.27 -14.14
C VAL A 487 -5.50 -6.07 -12.89
N GLU A 488 -4.94 -6.23 -11.68
CA GLU A 488 -5.63 -5.97 -10.42
C GLU A 488 -6.10 -4.51 -10.29
N MET A 489 -5.27 -3.53 -10.67
CA MET A 489 -5.64 -2.11 -10.66
C MET A 489 -6.77 -1.80 -11.66
N MET A 490 -6.80 -2.48 -12.79
CA MET A 490 -7.89 -2.43 -13.77
C MET A 490 -9.12 -3.26 -13.35
N ARG A 491 -9.16 -3.73 -12.08
CA ARG A 491 -10.22 -4.55 -11.49
C ARG A 491 -10.43 -5.89 -12.18
N GLY A 492 -9.41 -6.37 -12.87
CA GLY A 492 -9.39 -7.66 -13.54
C GLY A 492 -8.71 -8.76 -12.74
N HIS A 493 -8.57 -9.91 -13.38
CA HIS A 493 -7.91 -11.09 -12.82
C HIS A 493 -7.02 -11.77 -13.88
N ILE A 494 -5.84 -12.24 -13.48
CA ILE A 494 -4.95 -13.04 -14.34
C ILE A 494 -4.75 -14.45 -13.77
N GLN A 495 -4.82 -15.46 -14.63
CA GLN A 495 -4.59 -16.88 -14.32
C GLN A 495 -3.55 -17.45 -15.26
N VAL A 496 -2.89 -18.52 -14.82
CA VAL A 496 -1.96 -19.29 -15.63
C VAL A 496 -2.31 -20.76 -15.51
N GLU A 497 -2.37 -21.44 -16.65
CA GLU A 497 -2.47 -22.88 -16.76
C GLU A 497 -1.24 -23.34 -17.54
N SER A 498 -0.43 -24.23 -16.97
CA SER A 498 0.78 -24.68 -17.64
C SER A 498 1.10 -26.12 -17.29
N GLN A 499 1.68 -26.85 -18.24
CA GLN A 499 2.18 -28.20 -18.03
C GLN A 499 3.55 -28.32 -18.70
N SER A 500 4.55 -28.81 -17.95
CA SER A 500 5.90 -28.99 -18.48
C SER A 500 5.89 -29.84 -19.75
N GLY A 501 6.53 -29.33 -20.81
CA GLY A 501 6.60 -29.93 -22.13
C GLY A 501 5.38 -29.72 -23.03
N LYS A 502 4.29 -29.11 -22.54
CA LYS A 502 3.07 -28.83 -23.33
C LYS A 502 2.77 -27.34 -23.54
N GLY A 503 3.57 -26.47 -22.91
CA GLY A 503 3.41 -25.02 -22.98
C GLY A 503 2.58 -24.42 -21.85
N SER A 504 2.22 -23.14 -22.02
CA SER A 504 1.52 -22.36 -21.01
C SER A 504 0.40 -21.53 -21.63
N THR A 505 -0.65 -21.27 -20.85
CA THR A 505 -1.76 -20.37 -21.20
C THR A 505 -1.94 -19.36 -20.09
N PHE A 506 -1.81 -18.08 -20.43
CA PHE A 506 -2.08 -16.96 -19.54
C PHE A 506 -3.42 -16.35 -19.91
N THR A 507 -4.36 -16.35 -18.98
CA THR A 507 -5.71 -15.83 -19.18
C THR A 507 -5.94 -14.60 -18.34
N VAL A 508 -6.18 -13.47 -18.98
CA VAL A 508 -6.51 -12.18 -18.36
C VAL A 508 -7.99 -11.91 -18.57
N LYS A 509 -8.71 -11.58 -17.49
CA LYS A 509 -10.10 -11.11 -17.50
C LYS A 509 -10.14 -9.66 -17.07
N LEU A 510 -10.67 -8.77 -17.90
CA LEU A 510 -10.74 -7.33 -17.63
C LEU A 510 -12.19 -6.84 -17.77
N PRO A 511 -12.80 -6.27 -16.72
CA PRO A 511 -14.13 -5.69 -16.83
C PRO A 511 -14.10 -4.47 -17.73
N LEU A 512 -14.92 -4.47 -18.79
CA LEU A 512 -14.99 -3.35 -19.73
C LEU A 512 -16.04 -2.33 -19.30
N MET A 513 -15.69 -1.04 -19.39
CA MET A 513 -16.63 0.07 -19.19
C MET A 513 -17.13 0.58 -20.54
N HIS A 514 -18.44 0.70 -20.70
CA HIS A 514 -19.09 1.17 -21.92
C HIS A 514 -18.60 0.46 -23.20
N PRO A 515 -18.73 -0.88 -23.29
CA PRO A 515 -18.35 -1.63 -24.49
C PRO A 515 -19.27 -1.27 -25.65
N GLU A 516 -18.68 -0.97 -26.79
CA GLU A 516 -19.36 -0.67 -28.05
C GLU A 516 -18.89 -1.68 -29.11
N SER A 517 -19.84 -2.38 -29.73
CA SER A 517 -19.56 -3.28 -30.84
C SER A 517 -18.96 -2.52 -32.02
N GLY A 518 -18.04 -3.16 -32.74
CA GLY A 518 -17.48 -2.60 -33.94
C GLY A 518 -18.46 -2.67 -35.11
N ASP A 519 -18.59 -1.55 -35.83
CA ASP A 519 -19.38 -1.53 -37.05
C ASP A 519 -18.57 -2.13 -38.20
N ILE A 520 -18.93 -3.36 -38.60
CA ILE A 520 -18.42 -4.05 -39.80
C ILE A 520 -19.34 -3.78 -41.00
N HIS A 521 -20.48 -3.09 -40.84
CA HIS A 521 -21.52 -2.96 -41.88
C HIS A 521 -21.06 -2.28 -43.19
N GLY A 522 -19.86 -1.68 -43.22
CA GLY A 522 -19.22 -1.16 -44.43
C GLY A 522 -18.42 -2.18 -45.26
N ILE A 523 -18.09 -3.36 -44.72
CA ILE A 523 -17.33 -4.41 -45.41
C ILE A 523 -18.22 -5.65 -45.52
N ARG A 524 -18.86 -5.85 -46.67
CA ARG A 524 -19.82 -6.95 -46.85
C ARG A 524 -19.13 -8.25 -47.23
N GLN A 525 -18.08 -8.17 -48.05
CA GLN A 525 -17.37 -9.33 -48.56
C GLN A 525 -15.85 -9.12 -48.53
N VAL A 526 -15.11 -10.11 -48.01
CA VAL A 526 -13.64 -10.11 -47.93
C VAL A 526 -13.11 -11.36 -48.62
N ALA A 527 -12.23 -11.20 -49.60
CA ALA A 527 -11.49 -12.30 -50.20
C ALA A 527 -10.10 -12.39 -49.57
N VAL A 528 -9.69 -13.58 -49.12
CA VAL A 528 -8.37 -13.82 -48.54
C VAL A 528 -7.58 -14.77 -49.43
N ALA A 529 -6.57 -14.27 -50.13
CA ALA A 529 -5.83 -14.99 -51.18
C ALA A 529 -4.45 -15.50 -50.73
N GLY A 530 -4.14 -16.75 -51.11
CA GLY A 530 -2.85 -17.44 -51.03
C GLY A 530 -2.91 -18.80 -50.28
N PRO A 531 -1.77 -19.48 -50.05
CA PRO A 531 -1.74 -20.89 -49.62
C PRO A 531 -2.37 -21.16 -48.24
N PRO A 532 -3.15 -22.23 -48.03
CA PRO A 532 -3.88 -22.41 -46.76
C PRO A 532 -2.96 -22.44 -45.53
N THR A 533 -3.21 -21.55 -44.56
CA THR A 533 -2.49 -21.47 -43.27
C THR A 533 -3.46 -21.38 -42.10
N ALA A 534 -3.03 -21.82 -40.91
CA ALA A 534 -3.85 -21.73 -39.69
C ALA A 534 -4.27 -20.29 -39.35
N GLN A 535 -3.43 -19.30 -39.67
CA GLN A 535 -3.72 -17.88 -39.49
C GLN A 535 -4.87 -17.41 -40.39
N ARG A 536 -4.86 -17.81 -41.67
CA ARG A 536 -5.91 -17.45 -42.63
C ARG A 536 -7.24 -18.12 -42.34
N ALA A 537 -7.19 -19.41 -42.00
CA ALA A 537 -8.39 -20.13 -41.60
C ALA A 537 -9.04 -19.46 -40.38
N ALA A 538 -8.24 -19.07 -39.39
CA ALA A 538 -8.73 -18.34 -38.22
C ALA A 538 -9.32 -16.96 -38.58
N LEU A 539 -8.69 -16.21 -39.48
CA LEU A 539 -9.21 -14.91 -39.95
C LEU A 539 -10.54 -15.06 -40.70
N CYS A 540 -10.64 -15.99 -41.65
CA CYS A 540 -11.85 -16.20 -42.44
C CYS A 540 -13.01 -16.64 -41.55
N GLN A 541 -12.75 -17.55 -40.60
CA GLN A 541 -13.74 -17.97 -39.62
C GLN A 541 -14.22 -16.79 -38.77
N ALA A 542 -13.29 -16.02 -38.19
CA ALA A 542 -13.62 -14.90 -37.32
C ALA A 542 -14.37 -13.76 -38.04
N LEU A 543 -14.09 -13.53 -39.33
CA LEU A 543 -14.86 -12.59 -40.17
C LEU A 543 -16.27 -13.12 -40.46
N SER A 544 -16.39 -14.41 -40.80
CA SER A 544 -17.69 -15.06 -41.06
C SER A 544 -18.59 -15.06 -39.83
N ASP A 545 -18.04 -15.37 -38.65
CA ASP A 545 -18.79 -15.37 -37.38
C ASP A 545 -19.31 -13.97 -37.03
N ARG A 546 -18.68 -12.90 -37.56
CA ARG A 546 -19.09 -11.50 -37.41
C ARG A 546 -20.03 -11.00 -38.51
N GLY A 547 -20.51 -11.90 -39.37
CA GLY A 547 -21.46 -11.59 -40.44
C GLY A 547 -20.84 -10.95 -41.69
N CYS A 548 -19.52 -11.02 -41.85
CA CYS A 548 -18.81 -10.62 -43.07
C CYS A 548 -18.54 -11.86 -43.93
N GLU A 549 -18.96 -11.86 -45.20
CA GLU A 549 -18.75 -13.02 -46.06
C GLU A 549 -17.26 -13.12 -46.45
N ALA A 550 -16.52 -14.00 -45.78
CA ALA A 550 -15.09 -14.18 -45.99
C ALA A 550 -14.81 -15.43 -46.82
N GLN A 551 -14.25 -15.25 -48.02
CA GLN A 551 -13.96 -16.34 -48.96
C GLN A 551 -12.45 -16.60 -49.03
N PRO A 552 -11.97 -17.79 -48.61
CA PRO A 552 -10.57 -18.18 -48.79
C PRO A 552 -10.32 -18.58 -50.24
N HIS A 553 -9.21 -18.13 -50.82
CA HIS A 553 -8.73 -18.53 -52.13
C HIS A 553 -7.27 -18.98 -52.04
N ASP A 554 -6.90 -20.11 -52.64
CA ASP A 554 -5.52 -20.60 -52.63
C ASP A 554 -4.58 -19.73 -53.47
N THR A 555 -5.12 -19.04 -54.48
CA THR A 555 -4.41 -18.12 -55.37
C THR A 555 -5.18 -16.80 -55.51
N LEU A 556 -4.56 -15.79 -56.11
CA LEU A 556 -5.23 -14.52 -56.36
C LEU A 556 -6.42 -14.70 -57.31
N PRO A 557 -7.67 -14.39 -56.90
CA PRO A 557 -8.84 -14.59 -57.76
C PRO A 557 -8.86 -13.56 -58.90
N LYS A 558 -9.39 -13.94 -60.06
CA LYS A 558 -9.60 -13.02 -61.18
C LYS A 558 -10.64 -11.96 -60.80
N THR A 559 -10.51 -10.76 -61.35
CA THR A 559 -11.43 -9.63 -61.06
C THR A 559 -12.89 -9.96 -61.36
N ALA A 560 -13.15 -10.67 -62.47
CA ALA A 560 -14.49 -11.07 -62.91
C ALA A 560 -15.20 -12.06 -61.97
N ASP A 561 -14.42 -12.89 -61.25
CA ASP A 561 -14.94 -13.98 -60.41
C ASP A 561 -14.94 -13.62 -58.91
N CYS A 562 -14.37 -12.46 -58.56
CA CYS A 562 -14.29 -11.97 -57.18
C CYS A 562 -15.37 -10.91 -56.98
N THR A 563 -16.22 -11.06 -55.97
CA THR A 563 -17.26 -10.08 -55.60
C THR A 563 -16.88 -9.25 -54.37
N ALA A 564 -15.72 -9.50 -53.78
CA ALA A 564 -15.27 -8.88 -52.54
C ALA A 564 -14.93 -7.39 -52.68
N ASP A 565 -15.31 -6.60 -51.66
CA ASP A 565 -14.97 -5.17 -51.54
C ASP A 565 -13.53 -4.99 -51.08
N VAL A 566 -13.03 -5.94 -50.29
CA VAL A 566 -11.68 -5.96 -49.70
C VAL A 566 -10.99 -7.27 -50.08
N LEU A 567 -9.79 -7.16 -50.64
CA LEU A 567 -8.93 -8.28 -51.00
C LEU A 567 -7.69 -8.26 -50.10
N VAL A 568 -7.55 -9.29 -49.26
CA VAL A 568 -6.37 -9.53 -48.42
C VAL A 568 -5.46 -10.53 -49.13
N VAL A 569 -4.26 -10.11 -49.53
CA VAL A 569 -3.32 -10.91 -50.30
C VAL A 569 -2.11 -11.27 -49.42
N ALA A 570 -1.78 -12.54 -49.30
CA ALA A 570 -0.56 -12.94 -48.63
C ALA A 570 0.68 -12.59 -49.48
N SER A 571 1.74 -12.12 -48.85
CA SER A 571 2.96 -11.70 -49.56
C SER A 571 3.63 -12.82 -50.36
N ASP A 572 3.50 -14.06 -49.92
CA ASP A 572 4.01 -15.26 -50.61
C ASP A 572 3.29 -15.54 -51.94
N SER A 573 2.17 -14.87 -52.19
CA SER A 573 1.34 -15.01 -53.38
C SER A 573 1.52 -13.84 -54.35
N LEU A 574 2.47 -12.94 -54.06
CA LEU A 574 2.86 -11.84 -54.94
C LEU A 574 3.97 -12.30 -55.90
N THR A 575 3.56 -12.97 -56.98
CA THR A 575 4.43 -13.26 -58.13
C THR A 575 4.40 -12.13 -59.16
N ASP A 576 5.30 -12.13 -60.14
CA ASP A 576 5.31 -11.12 -61.22
C ASP A 576 3.94 -11.03 -61.94
N ASP A 577 3.30 -12.17 -62.19
CA ASP A 577 1.95 -12.28 -62.77
C ASP A 577 0.84 -11.71 -61.87
N ALA A 578 1.04 -11.65 -60.55
CA ALA A 578 0.07 -11.12 -59.61
C ALA A 578 -0.10 -9.59 -59.74
N THR A 579 0.93 -8.89 -60.23
CA THR A 579 0.96 -7.43 -60.41
C THR A 579 -0.18 -6.91 -61.29
N GLU A 580 -0.44 -7.59 -62.41
CA GLU A 580 -1.47 -7.20 -63.38
C GLU A 580 -2.88 -7.43 -62.80
N SER A 581 -3.07 -8.57 -62.11
CA SER A 581 -4.32 -8.88 -61.43
C SER A 581 -4.61 -7.92 -60.28
N ILE A 582 -3.61 -7.53 -59.49
CA ILE A 582 -3.76 -6.53 -58.41
C ILE A 582 -4.16 -5.17 -58.98
N ARG A 583 -3.52 -4.71 -60.07
CA ARG A 583 -3.93 -3.47 -60.75
C ARG A 583 -5.37 -3.54 -61.25
N ALA A 584 -5.79 -4.68 -61.78
CA ALA A 584 -7.16 -4.86 -62.23
C ALA A 584 -8.18 -4.75 -61.06
N HIS A 585 -7.85 -5.27 -59.87
CA HIS A 585 -8.68 -5.12 -58.67
C HIS A 585 -8.70 -3.67 -58.16
N LEU A 586 -7.55 -2.99 -58.14
CA LEU A 586 -7.47 -1.56 -57.78
C LEU A 586 -8.27 -0.68 -58.75
N ALA A 587 -8.18 -0.93 -60.05
CA ALA A 587 -8.96 -0.24 -61.09
C ALA A 587 -10.47 -0.50 -60.98
N ALA A 588 -10.87 -1.65 -60.43
CA ALA A 588 -12.25 -1.95 -60.07
C ALA A 588 -12.70 -1.30 -58.74
N ASN A 589 -11.90 -0.37 -58.20
CA ASN A 589 -12.15 0.38 -56.97
C ASN A 589 -12.24 -0.51 -55.71
N ARG A 590 -11.53 -1.65 -55.71
CA ARG A 590 -11.45 -2.56 -54.56
C ARG A 590 -10.29 -2.15 -53.66
N THR A 591 -10.48 -2.39 -52.36
CA THR A 591 -9.42 -2.22 -51.37
C THR A 591 -8.50 -3.43 -51.40
N VAL A 592 -7.21 -3.25 -51.67
CA VAL A 592 -6.21 -4.34 -51.63
C VAL A 592 -5.26 -4.14 -50.46
N ILE A 593 -5.17 -5.16 -49.59
CA ILE A 593 -4.30 -5.17 -48.42
C ILE A 593 -3.33 -6.34 -48.55
N VAL A 594 -2.04 -6.05 -48.49
CA VAL A 594 -0.99 -7.08 -48.47
C VAL A 594 -0.70 -7.46 -47.03
N ASN A 595 -0.97 -8.72 -46.68
CA ASN A 595 -0.56 -9.29 -45.41
C ASN A 595 0.84 -9.89 -45.55
N ALA A 596 1.79 -9.28 -44.84
CA ALA A 596 3.20 -9.58 -44.95
C ALA A 596 3.81 -10.09 -43.63
N PRO A 597 4.84 -10.94 -43.71
CA PRO A 597 5.76 -11.16 -42.60
C PRO A 597 6.44 -9.82 -42.21
N ALA A 598 6.64 -9.61 -40.91
CA ALA A 598 7.07 -8.33 -40.35
C ALA A 598 8.53 -7.93 -40.65
N SER A 599 9.40 -8.86 -41.06
CA SER A 599 10.83 -8.61 -41.28
C SER A 599 11.26 -8.55 -42.75
N THR A 600 10.35 -8.71 -43.70
CA THR A 600 10.71 -8.74 -45.11
C THR A 600 10.55 -7.34 -45.68
N ALA A 601 11.64 -6.73 -46.15
CA ALA A 601 11.54 -5.68 -47.16
C ALA A 601 10.84 -6.33 -48.35
N LEU A 602 9.52 -6.16 -48.46
CA LEU A 602 8.80 -6.67 -49.60
C LEU A 602 9.33 -5.89 -50.81
N GLU A 603 9.98 -6.60 -51.72
CA GLU A 603 10.20 -6.11 -53.08
C GLU A 603 8.84 -6.08 -53.77
N LEU A 604 8.03 -5.07 -53.42
CA LEU A 604 6.87 -4.73 -54.21
C LEU A 604 7.38 -4.20 -55.55
N PRO A 605 6.80 -4.62 -56.68
CA PRO A 605 7.07 -4.02 -57.97
C PRO A 605 6.97 -2.49 -57.86
N GLU A 606 7.95 -1.74 -58.39
CA GLU A 606 8.01 -0.25 -58.28
C GLU A 606 6.66 0.42 -58.61
N ALA A 607 5.92 -0.15 -59.56
CA ALA A 607 4.62 0.34 -60.00
C ALA A 607 3.50 0.28 -58.94
N LEU A 608 3.63 -0.53 -57.88
CA LEU A 608 2.58 -0.77 -56.87
C LEU A 608 2.97 -0.30 -55.45
N GLN A 609 4.20 0.15 -55.23
CA GLN A 609 4.73 0.54 -53.91
C GLN A 609 3.92 1.65 -53.23
N ASN A 610 3.28 2.54 -54.00
CA ASN A 610 2.53 3.68 -53.47
C ASN A 610 1.01 3.47 -53.41
N GLU A 611 0.50 2.36 -53.96
CA GLU A 611 -0.94 2.08 -54.08
C GLU A 611 -1.44 1.01 -53.10
N LEU A 612 -0.52 0.20 -52.55
CA LEU A 612 -0.86 -0.94 -51.69
C LEU A 612 -0.64 -0.65 -50.21
N THR A 613 -1.60 -1.07 -49.39
CA THR A 613 -1.46 -1.07 -47.94
C THR A 613 -0.83 -2.38 -47.47
N VAL A 614 0.40 -2.32 -46.98
CA VAL A 614 1.08 -3.48 -46.35
C VAL A 614 0.81 -3.49 -44.84
N VAL A 615 0.46 -4.66 -44.31
CA VAL A 615 0.26 -4.90 -42.87
C VAL A 615 1.11 -6.08 -42.45
N ALA A 616 1.89 -5.89 -41.39
CA ALA A 616 2.78 -6.90 -40.83
C ALA A 616 2.08 -7.80 -39.82
N GLY A 617 2.26 -9.12 -39.92
CA GLY A 617 1.84 -10.09 -38.90
C GLY A 617 0.38 -10.53 -38.98
N PRO A 618 -0.12 -11.34 -38.03
CA PRO A 618 -1.43 -11.95 -38.15
C PRO A 618 -2.55 -10.92 -38.05
N LEU A 619 -3.50 -10.99 -38.98
CA LEU A 619 -4.69 -10.15 -38.98
C LEU A 619 -5.77 -10.75 -38.06
N SER A 620 -6.56 -9.87 -37.45
CA SER A 620 -7.84 -10.18 -36.81
C SER A 620 -8.92 -9.26 -37.39
N PRO A 621 -10.22 -9.58 -37.24
CA PRO A 621 -11.29 -8.72 -37.74
C PRO A 621 -11.19 -7.27 -37.24
N LEU A 622 -11.04 -7.02 -35.93
CA LEU A 622 -10.90 -5.66 -35.39
C LEU A 622 -9.64 -4.94 -35.89
N ARG A 623 -8.53 -5.66 -36.05
CA ARG A 623 -7.28 -5.12 -36.60
C ARG A 623 -7.44 -4.72 -38.07
N LEU A 624 -8.09 -5.58 -38.87
CA LEU A 624 -8.39 -5.33 -40.28
C LEU A 624 -9.27 -4.09 -40.44
N LEU A 625 -10.34 -3.96 -39.64
CA LEU A 625 -11.19 -2.76 -39.61
C LEU A 625 -10.40 -1.50 -39.28
N ASN A 626 -9.48 -1.58 -38.32
CA ASN A 626 -8.64 -0.45 -37.95
C ASN A 626 -7.74 -0.03 -39.12
N VAL A 627 -7.10 -0.97 -39.80
CA VAL A 627 -6.28 -0.71 -41.00
C VAL A 627 -7.12 -0.04 -42.09
N ILE A 628 -8.30 -0.57 -42.38
CA ILE A 628 -9.18 -0.06 -43.43
C ILE A 628 -9.59 1.39 -43.13
N LYS A 629 -10.01 1.69 -41.90
CA LYS A 629 -10.40 3.05 -41.49
C LYS A 629 -9.23 4.04 -41.54
N THR A 630 -8.03 3.61 -41.14
CA THR A 630 -6.88 4.52 -40.91
C THR A 630 -5.97 4.70 -42.12
N LYS A 631 -5.68 3.64 -42.89
CA LYS A 631 -4.69 3.65 -43.98
C LYS A 631 -5.27 3.93 -45.37
N LEU A 632 -6.55 3.64 -45.63
CA LEU A 632 -7.19 3.94 -46.91
C LEU A 632 -7.71 5.37 -47.03
N SER A 633 -7.75 6.11 -45.90
CA SER A 633 -8.19 7.51 -45.85
C SER A 633 -7.06 8.52 -46.10
N ARG A 634 -5.81 8.09 -46.37
CA ARG A 634 -4.66 8.96 -46.67
C ARG A 634 -3.78 8.35 -47.77
N PRO A 635 -3.41 9.10 -48.84
CA PRO A 635 -2.38 8.64 -49.77
C PRO A 635 -1.02 8.60 -49.06
N ALA A 636 -0.33 7.47 -49.17
CA ALA A 636 1.04 7.31 -48.69
C ALA A 636 1.99 8.02 -49.66
N VAL A 637 2.58 9.13 -49.24
CA VAL A 637 3.72 9.75 -49.91
C VAL A 637 4.94 9.51 -49.03
N ILE A 638 5.83 8.60 -49.45
CA ILE A 638 7.19 8.52 -48.92
C ILE A 638 7.98 9.65 -49.58
N ALA A 639 7.95 10.84 -48.95
CA ALA A 639 8.88 11.91 -49.29
C ALA A 639 10.15 11.72 -48.43
N THR A 640 11.31 11.71 -49.07
CA THR A 640 12.63 11.59 -48.45
C THR A 640 13.03 12.79 -47.59
N GLN A 641 12.17 13.82 -47.49
CA GLN A 641 12.30 14.95 -46.58
C GLN A 641 10.91 15.33 -46.06
N ARG A 642 10.50 14.72 -44.95
CA ARG A 642 9.11 14.81 -44.44
C ARG A 642 8.77 16.17 -43.83
N LEU A 643 9.79 16.97 -43.52
CA LEU A 643 9.70 18.28 -42.89
C LEU A 643 10.23 19.42 -43.78
N SER A 644 10.40 19.19 -45.10
CA SER A 644 10.83 20.23 -46.03
C SER A 644 10.03 21.52 -45.85
N ASN A 645 10.75 22.64 -45.72
CA ASN A 645 10.21 24.00 -45.56
C ASN A 645 9.53 24.30 -44.21
N ILE A 646 9.68 23.44 -43.20
CA ILE A 646 9.24 23.75 -41.83
C ILE A 646 10.38 24.40 -41.06
N ARG A 647 10.16 25.60 -40.51
CA ARG A 647 11.10 26.29 -39.62
C ARG A 647 10.75 26.01 -38.17
N VAL A 648 11.67 25.36 -37.46
CA VAL A 648 11.50 24.90 -36.08
C VAL A 648 12.38 25.75 -35.16
N LEU A 649 11.79 26.32 -34.10
CA LEU A 649 12.55 26.84 -32.97
C LEU A 649 12.64 25.74 -31.91
N ALA A 650 13.84 25.27 -31.56
CA ALA A 650 14.05 24.21 -30.57
C ALA A 650 14.76 24.76 -29.32
N ALA A 651 14.08 24.77 -28.17
CA ALA A 651 14.65 25.14 -26.88
C ALA A 651 15.07 23.89 -26.10
N GLU A 652 16.39 23.73 -25.88
CA GLU A 652 17.00 22.59 -25.19
C GLU A 652 18.32 23.02 -24.54
N ASP A 653 18.46 22.78 -23.23
CA ASP A 653 19.61 23.21 -22.43
C ASP A 653 20.81 22.26 -22.56
N ASN A 654 20.57 20.96 -22.81
CA ASN A 654 21.61 19.98 -22.96
C ASN A 654 22.24 20.00 -24.37
N PRO A 655 23.56 20.26 -24.51
CA PRO A 655 24.25 20.36 -25.80
C PRO A 655 24.20 19.09 -26.65
N VAL A 656 24.19 17.91 -26.01
CA VAL A 656 24.13 16.64 -26.73
C VAL A 656 22.72 16.40 -27.30
N ASN A 657 21.69 16.70 -26.51
CA ASN A 657 20.31 16.62 -26.99
C ASN A 657 20.04 17.60 -28.12
N ARG A 658 20.62 18.82 -28.08
CA ARG A 658 20.57 19.77 -29.20
C ARG A 658 21.18 19.19 -30.46
N LEU A 659 22.38 18.61 -30.38
CA LEU A 659 23.06 18.00 -31.52
C LEU A 659 22.23 16.87 -32.15
N VAL A 660 21.64 16.00 -31.31
CA VAL A 660 20.78 14.90 -31.76
C VAL A 660 19.51 15.44 -32.42
N LEU A 661 18.82 16.38 -31.77
CA LEU A 661 17.59 16.99 -32.28
C LEU A 661 17.83 17.75 -33.59
N GLN A 662 18.97 18.43 -33.69
CA GLN A 662 19.41 19.12 -34.90
C GLN A 662 19.57 18.14 -36.06
N GLN A 663 20.39 17.10 -35.87
CA GLN A 663 20.63 16.07 -36.89
C GLN A 663 19.32 15.40 -37.33
N MET A 664 18.45 15.06 -36.40
CA MET A 664 17.15 14.43 -36.69
C MET A 664 16.23 15.29 -37.56
N LEU A 665 16.09 16.57 -37.22
CA LEU A 665 15.17 17.49 -37.91
C LEU A 665 15.74 18.00 -39.24
N GLU A 666 17.02 18.34 -39.30
CA GLU A 666 17.69 18.83 -40.51
C GLU A 666 17.77 17.72 -41.59
N GLN A 667 18.02 16.46 -41.20
CA GLN A 667 18.00 15.33 -42.13
C GLN A 667 16.62 15.09 -42.76
N GLU A 668 15.54 15.50 -42.10
CA GLU A 668 14.17 15.42 -42.63
C GLU A 668 13.76 16.70 -43.40
N GLY A 669 14.68 17.65 -43.56
CA GLY A 669 14.50 18.88 -44.36
C GLY A 669 13.97 20.09 -43.59
N ALA A 670 13.91 20.04 -42.25
CA ALA A 670 13.52 21.19 -41.44
C ALA A 670 14.68 22.20 -41.30
N LEU A 671 14.33 23.49 -41.17
CA LEU A 671 15.27 24.55 -40.80
C LEU A 671 15.17 24.79 -39.29
N VAL A 672 16.23 24.50 -38.54
CA VAL A 672 16.19 24.54 -37.07
C VAL A 672 16.95 25.74 -36.53
N THR A 673 16.35 26.49 -35.61
CA THR A 673 17.00 27.53 -34.81
C THR A 673 16.98 27.09 -33.35
N PHE A 674 18.09 27.19 -32.63
CA PHE A 674 18.18 26.71 -31.26
C PHE A 674 18.14 27.82 -30.22
N ALA A 675 17.46 27.52 -29.12
CA ALA A 675 17.54 28.25 -27.87
C ALA A 675 18.10 27.34 -26.76
N PHE A 676 18.77 27.93 -25.77
CA PHE A 676 19.46 27.21 -24.69
C PHE A 676 18.64 27.16 -23.39
N ASP A 677 17.58 27.97 -23.32
CA ASP A 677 16.59 28.01 -22.25
C ASP A 677 15.31 28.70 -22.78
N GLY A 678 14.30 28.80 -21.92
CA GLY A 678 13.03 29.45 -22.27
C GLY A 678 13.13 30.94 -22.56
N ALA A 679 14.02 31.67 -21.86
CA ALA A 679 14.19 33.11 -22.03
C ALA A 679 14.84 33.43 -23.39
N HIS A 680 15.84 32.65 -23.79
CA HIS A 680 16.47 32.76 -25.10
C HIS A 680 15.47 32.40 -26.20
N ALA A 681 14.57 31.43 -25.98
CA ALA A 681 13.53 31.10 -26.95
C ALA A 681 12.57 32.28 -27.20
N LEU A 682 12.17 32.98 -26.14
CA LEU A 682 11.36 34.20 -26.26
C LEU A 682 12.09 35.32 -26.99
N GLU A 683 13.38 35.51 -26.70
CA GLU A 683 14.19 36.52 -27.37
C GLU A 683 14.34 36.23 -28.87
N GLN A 684 14.55 34.96 -29.26
CA GLN A 684 14.59 34.56 -30.68
C GLN A 684 13.28 34.89 -31.41
N VAL A 685 12.13 34.66 -30.76
CA VAL A 685 10.82 35.03 -31.33
C VAL A 685 10.64 36.55 -31.40
N ARG A 686 11.19 37.30 -30.45
CA ARG A 686 11.08 38.77 -30.41
C ARG A 686 11.98 39.45 -31.44
N VAL A 687 13.20 38.95 -31.63
CA VAL A 687 14.19 39.46 -32.59
C VAL A 687 13.81 39.12 -34.03
N HIS A 688 13.46 37.85 -34.30
CA HIS A 688 13.17 37.39 -35.66
C HIS A 688 11.69 37.51 -36.03
N GLY A 689 10.82 37.75 -35.05
CA GLY A 689 9.38 37.81 -35.22
C GLY A 689 8.72 36.42 -35.24
N PRO A 690 7.47 36.30 -34.76
CA PRO A 690 6.77 35.02 -34.68
C PRO A 690 6.41 34.40 -36.03
N ALA A 691 6.49 35.18 -37.11
CA ALA A 691 6.30 34.73 -38.48
C ALA A 691 7.55 34.04 -39.05
N CYS A 692 8.68 34.02 -38.34
CA CYS A 692 9.89 33.29 -38.75
C CYS A 692 9.89 31.81 -38.34
N PHE A 693 8.93 31.40 -37.52
CA PHE A 693 8.82 30.02 -37.04
C PHE A 693 7.44 29.44 -37.36
N ASP A 694 7.45 28.17 -37.77
CA ASP A 694 6.22 27.43 -38.08
C ASP A 694 5.80 26.55 -36.88
N ILE A 695 6.74 26.23 -35.98
CA ILE A 695 6.51 25.51 -34.72
C ILE A 695 7.66 25.72 -33.72
N VAL A 696 7.36 25.57 -32.42
CA VAL A 696 8.35 25.54 -31.34
C VAL A 696 8.39 24.14 -30.70
N LEU A 697 9.58 23.56 -30.57
CA LEU A 697 9.85 22.42 -29.71
C LEU A 697 10.54 22.94 -28.44
N CYS A 698 10.02 22.60 -27.27
CA CYS A 698 10.50 23.20 -26.03
C CYS A 698 10.68 22.14 -24.96
N ASP A 699 11.92 21.94 -24.48
CA ASP A 699 12.13 21.10 -23.31
C ASP A 699 11.39 21.65 -22.09
N ILE A 700 10.68 20.77 -21.39
CA ILE A 700 9.91 21.15 -20.21
C ILE A 700 10.85 21.50 -19.06
N GLN A 701 11.95 20.76 -18.90
CA GLN A 701 12.88 20.95 -17.79
C GLN A 701 14.11 21.73 -18.26
N MET A 702 14.04 23.06 -18.19
CA MET A 702 15.15 23.96 -18.51
C MET A 702 15.43 24.93 -17.35
N PRO A 703 16.69 25.34 -17.14
CA PRO A 703 17.05 26.36 -16.15
C PRO A 703 16.51 27.74 -16.57
N ILE A 704 16.44 28.67 -15.61
CA ILE A 704 16.00 30.07 -15.76
C ILE A 704 14.50 30.21 -16.09
N MET A 705 14.05 29.60 -17.18
CA MET A 705 12.64 29.58 -17.59
C MET A 705 12.31 28.19 -18.12
N ASP A 706 11.40 27.51 -17.44
CA ASP A 706 10.97 26.16 -17.79
C ASP A 706 10.05 26.16 -19.03
N GLY A 707 9.82 25.00 -19.64
CA GLY A 707 9.03 24.92 -20.87
C GLY A 707 7.57 25.35 -20.69
N TYR A 708 6.99 25.20 -19.49
CA TYR A 708 5.62 25.65 -19.22
C TYR A 708 5.53 27.18 -19.19
N GLN A 709 6.47 27.83 -18.49
CA GLN A 709 6.61 29.28 -18.44
C GLN A 709 6.88 29.84 -19.84
N THR A 710 7.73 29.16 -20.61
CA THR A 710 8.04 29.51 -22.01
C THR A 710 6.78 29.46 -22.88
N ALA A 711 5.99 28.38 -22.79
CA ALA A 711 4.75 28.24 -23.56
C ALA A 711 3.72 29.32 -23.20
N GLN A 712 3.56 29.64 -21.91
CA GLN A 712 2.67 30.71 -21.47
C GLN A 712 3.10 32.07 -22.00
N ALA A 713 4.39 32.38 -21.91
CA ALA A 713 4.94 33.64 -22.41
C ALA A 713 4.80 33.75 -23.95
N LEU A 714 5.09 32.68 -24.69
CA LEU A 714 4.86 32.59 -26.13
C LEU A 714 3.38 32.77 -26.49
N GLY A 715 2.46 32.26 -25.68
CA GLY A 715 1.02 32.49 -25.86
C GLY A 715 0.60 33.96 -25.83
N HIS A 716 1.34 34.83 -25.14
CA HIS A 716 1.07 36.27 -25.10
C HIS A 716 1.70 37.03 -26.27
N ILE A 717 2.95 36.69 -26.65
CA ILE A 717 3.68 37.41 -27.69
C ILE A 717 3.45 36.84 -29.11
N ALA A 718 3.05 35.58 -29.22
CA ALA A 718 2.89 34.83 -30.45
C ALA A 718 1.75 33.79 -30.36
N PRO A 719 0.49 34.21 -30.11
CA PRO A 719 -0.62 33.31 -29.76
C PRO A 719 -0.95 32.24 -30.81
N SER A 720 -0.60 32.47 -32.07
CA SER A 720 -0.83 31.49 -33.14
C SER A 720 0.33 30.51 -33.34
N LEU A 721 1.43 30.62 -32.58
CA LEU A 721 2.65 29.81 -32.76
C LEU A 721 2.53 28.54 -31.91
N PRO A 722 2.43 27.35 -32.54
CA PRO A 722 2.25 26.10 -31.81
C PRO A 722 3.52 25.73 -31.05
N VAL A 723 3.36 25.37 -29.77
CA VAL A 723 4.44 24.89 -28.90
C VAL A 723 4.21 23.42 -28.56
N ILE A 724 5.18 22.56 -28.87
CA ILE A 724 5.23 21.15 -28.47
C ILE A 724 6.23 21.02 -27.32
N GLY A 725 5.79 20.45 -26.21
CA GLY A 725 6.66 20.15 -25.07
C GLY A 725 7.50 18.90 -25.30
N LEU A 726 8.81 18.99 -25.14
CA LEU A 726 9.70 17.82 -25.07
C LEU A 726 9.82 17.42 -23.60
N THR A 727 9.51 16.17 -23.27
CA THR A 727 9.45 15.73 -21.87
C THR A 727 10.16 14.42 -21.66
N ALA A 728 10.88 14.29 -20.54
CA ALA A 728 11.42 13.00 -20.12
C ALA A 728 10.32 11.98 -19.80
N HIS A 729 9.08 12.40 -19.53
CA HIS A 729 7.96 11.52 -19.18
C HIS A 729 6.60 12.06 -19.67
N ALA A 730 5.75 11.18 -20.22
CA ALA A 730 4.37 11.51 -20.56
C ALA A 730 3.38 11.32 -19.38
N PHE A 731 3.70 11.85 -18.19
CA PHE A 731 2.75 11.80 -17.06
C PHE A 731 1.56 12.73 -17.28
N GLU A 732 0.39 12.33 -16.78
CA GLU A 732 -0.85 13.10 -16.90
C GLU A 732 -0.78 14.49 -16.27
N THR A 733 -0.09 14.63 -15.14
CA THR A 733 0.13 15.94 -14.49
C THR A 733 0.90 16.88 -15.41
N ALA A 734 1.94 16.36 -16.06
CA ALA A 734 2.70 17.10 -17.05
C ALA A 734 1.86 17.43 -18.30
N LYS A 735 0.99 16.52 -18.77
CA LYS A 735 0.06 16.80 -19.89
C LYS A 735 -1.00 17.85 -19.54
N GLN A 736 -1.58 17.78 -18.33
CA GLN A 736 -2.56 18.76 -17.86
C GLN A 736 -1.91 20.13 -17.67
N GLN A 737 -0.71 20.17 -17.11
CA GLN A 737 0.08 21.38 -16.94
C GLN A 737 0.50 21.98 -18.31
N ALA A 738 0.92 21.14 -19.25
CA ALA A 738 1.23 21.53 -20.63
C ALA A 738 0.03 22.13 -21.36
N ARG A 739 -1.16 21.53 -21.23
CA ARG A 739 -2.40 22.10 -21.79
C ARG A 739 -2.73 23.44 -21.15
N ARG A 740 -2.61 23.55 -19.83
CA ARG A 740 -2.84 24.83 -19.11
C ARG A 740 -1.82 25.90 -19.48
N SER A 741 -0.60 25.51 -19.87
CA SER A 741 0.43 26.44 -20.32
C SER A 741 0.33 26.81 -21.80
N GLY A 742 -0.65 26.28 -22.55
CA GLY A 742 -0.86 26.60 -23.97
C GLY A 742 -0.08 25.73 -24.96
N MET A 743 0.51 24.60 -24.54
CA MET A 743 1.14 23.66 -25.45
C MET A 743 0.11 22.86 -26.24
N VAL A 744 0.40 22.62 -27.52
CA VAL A 744 -0.51 21.92 -28.45
C VAL A 744 -0.25 20.42 -28.52
N GLY A 745 0.97 19.98 -28.17
CA GLY A 745 1.40 18.58 -28.20
C GLY A 745 2.60 18.34 -27.29
N TYR A 746 3.05 17.09 -27.20
CA TYR A 746 4.28 16.72 -26.49
C TYR A 746 4.95 15.51 -27.14
N VAL A 747 6.27 15.44 -27.00
CA VAL A 747 7.09 14.31 -27.44
C VAL A 747 7.94 13.83 -26.26
N THR A 748 7.93 12.52 -26.04
CA THR A 748 8.73 11.91 -24.97
C THR A 748 10.18 11.71 -25.39
N LYS A 749 11.13 11.98 -24.47
CA LYS A 749 12.55 11.63 -24.61
C LYS A 749 12.77 10.19 -24.11
N PRO A 750 13.53 9.33 -24.82
CA PRO A 750 14.35 9.62 -26.02
C PRO A 750 13.51 9.87 -27.27
N TYR A 751 13.98 10.79 -28.12
CA TYR A 751 13.29 11.19 -29.34
C TYR A 751 13.21 10.02 -30.32
N MET A 752 12.00 9.53 -30.57
CA MET A 752 11.75 8.64 -31.71
C MET A 752 11.51 9.52 -32.92
N LEU A 753 12.36 9.41 -33.93
CA LEU A 753 12.32 10.28 -35.11
C LEU A 753 10.94 10.34 -35.76
N ASP A 754 10.31 9.19 -35.99
CA ASP A 754 8.99 9.15 -36.65
C ASP A 754 7.92 9.85 -35.80
N THR A 755 7.90 9.58 -34.49
CA THR A 755 6.98 10.24 -33.55
C THR A 755 7.19 11.76 -33.51
N LEU A 756 8.45 12.20 -33.49
CA LEU A 756 8.82 13.61 -33.50
C LEU A 756 8.36 14.30 -34.80
N VAL A 757 8.64 13.67 -35.95
CA VAL A 757 8.23 14.16 -37.28
C VAL A 757 6.72 14.24 -37.39
N ASP A 758 5.99 13.21 -36.96
CA ASP A 758 4.53 13.17 -37.04
C ASP A 758 3.87 14.27 -36.21
N GLU A 759 4.36 14.50 -34.99
CA GLU A 759 3.86 15.57 -34.11
C GLU A 759 4.20 16.97 -34.68
N VAL A 760 5.41 17.16 -35.20
CA VAL A 760 5.78 18.39 -35.91
C VAL A 760 4.87 18.64 -37.11
N ARG A 761 4.65 17.65 -37.97
CA ARG A 761 3.78 17.80 -39.16
C ARG A 761 2.31 18.04 -38.80
N ARG A 762 1.87 17.48 -37.69
CA ARG A 762 0.49 17.61 -37.20
C ARG A 762 0.19 19.04 -36.77
N PHE A 763 1.12 19.69 -36.10
CA PHE A 763 0.88 20.99 -35.47
C PHE A 763 1.56 22.18 -36.15
N ALA A 764 2.58 21.98 -36.98
CA ALA A 764 3.25 23.07 -37.68
C ALA A 764 2.26 23.88 -38.54
N ARG A 765 2.42 25.21 -38.51
CA ARG A 765 1.63 26.12 -39.34
C ARG A 765 1.86 25.82 -40.83
N ARG A 766 0.79 25.64 -41.59
CA ARG A 766 0.85 25.54 -43.05
C ARG A 766 0.72 26.93 -43.66
N ARG A 767 1.69 27.36 -44.46
CA ARG A 767 1.55 28.59 -45.25
C ARG A 767 0.81 28.31 -46.56
N PRO A 768 -0.19 29.11 -46.93
CA PRO A 768 -0.78 29.03 -48.26
C PRO A 768 0.20 29.61 -49.28
N GLY A 769 0.68 28.77 -50.20
CA GLY A 769 1.30 29.23 -51.45
C GLY A 769 2.70 29.83 -51.34
N GLU A 770 3.72 29.00 -51.15
CA GLU A 770 5.10 29.32 -51.56
C GLU A 770 5.84 28.02 -51.90
N ALA A 771 5.68 27.56 -53.13
CA ALA A 771 6.68 26.73 -53.78
C ALA A 771 7.91 27.63 -53.99
N ALA A 772 8.87 27.59 -53.07
CA ALA A 772 10.06 28.43 -53.12
C ALA A 772 10.94 28.01 -54.30
N LYS A 773 11.27 29.00 -55.13
CA LYS A 773 12.24 28.92 -56.23
C LYS A 773 13.57 28.39 -55.72
N VAL A 774 14.00 27.27 -56.30
CA VAL A 774 15.36 26.73 -56.20
C VAL A 774 16.34 27.79 -56.74
N HIS A 775 17.31 28.20 -55.92
CA HIS A 775 18.54 28.81 -56.44
C HIS A 775 19.44 27.66 -56.94
N PRO A 776 19.92 27.67 -58.19
CA PRO A 776 20.84 26.64 -58.67
C PRO A 776 22.20 26.84 -58.01
N ILE A 777 22.72 25.78 -57.37
CA ILE A 777 24.14 25.65 -57.07
C ILE A 777 24.80 25.08 -58.32
N ASP A 778 25.87 25.74 -58.77
CA ASP A 778 26.63 25.45 -59.97
C ASP A 778 27.20 24.01 -59.96
N PRO A 779 27.03 23.18 -61.01
CA PRO A 779 27.32 21.73 -60.97
C PRO A 779 28.81 21.35 -61.05
N ASN A 780 29.76 22.28 -60.97
CA ASN A 780 31.11 22.04 -61.48
C ASN A 780 32.23 21.80 -60.46
N ASP A 781 31.93 21.40 -59.21
CA ASP A 781 32.98 20.95 -58.29
C ASP A 781 32.76 19.50 -57.82
N LYS A 782 33.02 18.57 -58.75
CA LYS A 782 33.15 17.13 -58.49
C LYS A 782 34.61 16.71 -58.64
N GLN A 783 35.37 16.73 -57.55
CA GLN A 783 36.41 15.74 -57.21
C GLN A 783 36.44 15.65 -55.67
N ALA A 784 35.81 14.65 -55.04
CA ALA A 784 36.47 13.41 -54.60
C ALA A 784 37.85 13.68 -53.98
N SER A 785 38.23 13.27 -52.78
CA SER A 785 37.72 12.27 -51.82
C SER A 785 38.79 12.17 -50.72
N ASN A 786 38.45 11.56 -49.58
CA ASN A 786 39.36 10.97 -48.60
C ASN A 786 40.29 11.89 -47.81
N THR A 787 39.83 12.31 -46.63
CA THR A 787 40.63 12.15 -45.41
C THR A 787 39.72 11.86 -44.23
N THR A 788 39.85 10.65 -43.70
CA THR A 788 39.28 10.19 -42.43
C THR A 788 39.75 11.12 -41.29
N PRO A 789 38.88 11.73 -40.47
CA PRO A 789 39.34 12.30 -39.21
C PRO A 789 39.47 11.14 -38.22
N LYS A 790 40.71 10.71 -37.99
CA LYS A 790 41.07 9.98 -36.76
C LYS A 790 40.63 10.84 -35.57
N MET A 791 40.01 10.20 -34.57
CA MET A 791 39.92 10.76 -33.22
C MET A 791 41.32 11.23 -32.78
N PRO A 792 41.49 12.47 -32.27
CA PRO A 792 42.65 12.78 -31.48
C PRO A 792 42.46 12.17 -30.10
N GLU A 793 43.15 11.05 -29.88
CA GLU A 793 43.66 10.70 -28.57
C GLU A 793 44.44 11.89 -28.00
N GLN A 794 44.21 12.13 -26.71
CA GLN A 794 45.07 12.83 -25.75
C GLN A 794 46.40 13.35 -26.33
N THR A 795 46.44 14.64 -26.67
CA THR A 795 47.69 15.38 -26.73
C THR A 795 47.47 16.77 -26.16
N MET A 796 48.05 17.01 -24.99
CA MET A 796 48.35 18.37 -24.51
C MET A 796 49.21 19.05 -25.56
N GLN A 797 48.62 19.90 -26.41
CA GLN A 797 49.37 20.91 -27.13
C GLN A 797 49.61 22.08 -26.19
N LYS A 798 50.87 22.29 -25.85
CA LYS A 798 51.33 23.17 -24.77
C LYS A 798 51.47 24.63 -25.18
N ASP A 799 51.16 25.01 -26.42
CA ASP A 799 51.44 26.35 -26.96
C ASP A 799 50.35 26.87 -27.91
N ILE A 800 49.07 26.68 -27.57
CA ILE A 800 47.95 27.36 -28.25
C ILE A 800 47.22 28.17 -27.19
N THR A 801 47.15 29.49 -27.36
CA THR A 801 46.38 30.34 -26.44
C THR A 801 44.90 30.04 -26.58
N ASP A 802 44.11 30.25 -25.52
CA ASP A 802 42.65 30.08 -25.56
C ASP A 802 42.00 30.85 -26.72
N TRP A 803 42.58 31.99 -27.08
CA TRP A 803 42.18 32.79 -28.23
C TRP A 803 42.37 32.06 -29.57
N GLN A 804 43.51 31.40 -29.77
CA GLN A 804 43.79 30.63 -30.98
C GLN A 804 42.93 29.37 -31.09
N ALA A 805 42.68 28.69 -29.98
CA ALA A 805 41.79 27.52 -29.93
C ALA A 805 40.34 27.90 -30.32
N MET A 806 39.84 29.01 -29.77
CA MET A 806 38.55 29.58 -30.15
C MET A 806 38.50 29.95 -31.64
N GLN A 807 39.51 30.68 -32.15
CA GLN A 807 39.56 31.08 -33.56
C GLN A 807 39.60 29.89 -34.53
N GLN A 808 40.35 28.84 -34.21
CA GLN A 808 40.43 27.63 -35.01
C GLN A 808 39.08 26.90 -35.04
N TYR A 809 38.37 26.85 -33.91
CA TYR A 809 37.06 26.21 -33.85
C TYR A 809 36.00 26.94 -34.68
N PHE A 810 35.98 28.28 -34.62
CA PHE A 810 35.03 29.10 -35.36
C PHE A 810 35.53 29.51 -36.77
N GLN A 811 36.60 28.89 -37.28
CA GLN A 811 37.20 29.25 -38.57
C GLN A 811 36.20 29.16 -39.74
N ALA A 812 35.24 28.21 -39.68
CA ALA A 812 34.19 28.05 -40.69
C ALA A 812 33.05 29.09 -40.58
N GLN A 813 32.97 29.86 -39.48
CA GLN A 813 31.87 30.79 -39.18
C GLN A 813 32.35 32.08 -38.48
N PRO A 814 33.17 32.93 -39.14
CA PRO A 814 33.81 34.09 -38.52
C PRO A 814 32.81 35.16 -38.01
N GLN A 815 31.65 35.29 -38.66
CA GLN A 815 30.62 36.26 -38.27
C GLN A 815 29.90 35.88 -36.95
N LEU A 816 29.83 34.57 -36.64
CA LEU A 816 29.28 34.09 -35.37
C LEU A 816 30.24 34.40 -34.23
N LEU A 817 31.54 34.23 -34.46
CA LEU A 817 32.59 34.54 -33.49
C LEU A 817 32.56 36.03 -33.07
N GLU A 818 32.49 36.95 -34.03
CA GLU A 818 32.39 38.40 -33.75
C GLU A 818 31.15 38.76 -32.93
N ARG A 819 29.99 38.12 -33.22
CA ARG A 819 28.77 38.33 -32.44
C ARG A 819 28.85 37.76 -31.03
N LEU A 820 29.43 36.56 -30.87
CA LEU A 820 29.60 35.93 -29.56
C LEU A 820 30.53 36.75 -28.67
N ILE A 821 31.66 37.23 -29.20
CA ILE A 821 32.58 38.14 -28.48
C ILE A 821 31.86 39.45 -28.14
N GLY A 822 31.07 39.99 -29.06
CA GLY A 822 30.29 41.20 -28.85
C GLY A 822 29.22 41.09 -27.76
N MET A 823 28.48 39.99 -27.71
CA MET A 823 27.43 39.77 -26.70
C MET A 823 28.00 39.43 -25.32
N LEU A 824 29.12 38.71 -25.28
CA LEU A 824 29.72 38.25 -24.02
C LEU A 824 30.67 39.27 -23.39
N GLY A 825 31.06 40.33 -24.09
CA GLY A 825 32.02 41.32 -23.59
C GLY A 825 31.62 41.93 -22.24
N ASP A 826 30.39 42.42 -22.10
CA ASP A 826 29.93 43.05 -20.85
C ASP A 826 29.74 42.02 -19.74
N THR A 827 29.32 40.81 -20.09
CA THR A 827 29.17 39.69 -19.17
C THR A 827 30.51 39.20 -18.62
N LEU A 828 31.55 39.14 -19.46
CA LEU A 828 32.90 38.72 -19.06
C LEU A 828 33.54 39.74 -18.10
N VAL A 829 33.32 41.04 -18.31
CA VAL A 829 33.80 42.09 -17.41
C VAL A 829 33.08 42.03 -16.05
N ALA A 830 31.76 41.77 -16.04
CA ALA A 830 31.01 41.58 -14.80
C ALA A 830 31.50 40.35 -14.02
N ILE A 831 31.68 39.22 -14.70
CA ILE A 831 32.20 37.98 -14.12
C ILE A 831 33.63 38.16 -13.59
N GLN A 832 34.46 38.96 -14.28
CA GLN A 832 35.81 39.30 -13.81
C GLN A 832 35.76 40.06 -12.48
N GLN A 833 34.89 41.07 -12.35
CA GLN A 833 34.74 41.85 -11.12
C GLN A 833 34.21 41.00 -9.96
N GLU A 834 33.24 40.12 -10.22
CA GLU A 834 32.74 39.18 -9.21
C GLU A 834 33.81 38.18 -8.75
N LEU A 835 34.64 37.69 -9.68
CA LEU A 835 35.75 36.79 -9.34
C LEU A 835 36.80 37.50 -8.47
N GLU A 836 37.12 38.76 -8.79
CA GLU A 836 38.07 39.57 -8.04
C GLU A 836 37.57 39.85 -6.61
N GLN A 837 36.31 40.25 -6.46
CA GLN A 837 35.69 40.44 -5.13
C GLN A 837 35.65 39.15 -4.31
N ALA A 838 35.36 38.00 -4.93
CA ALA A 838 35.34 36.71 -4.24
C ALA A 838 36.74 36.29 -3.77
N ILE A 839 37.79 36.61 -4.54
CA ILE A 839 39.19 36.35 -4.16
C ILE A 839 39.61 37.27 -3.00
N GLU A 840 39.32 38.57 -3.08
CA GLU A 840 39.65 39.54 -2.02
C GLU A 840 38.94 39.23 -0.69
N ALA A 841 37.67 38.83 -0.75
CA ALA A 841 36.88 38.48 0.43
C ALA A 841 37.21 37.08 1.00
N GLY A 842 37.96 36.25 0.26
CA GLY A 842 38.21 34.85 0.64
C GLY A 842 36.94 33.98 0.66
N ASP A 843 35.88 34.38 -0.04
CA ASP A 843 34.57 33.71 -0.01
C ASP A 843 34.55 32.52 -0.99
N LEU A 844 34.84 31.32 -0.47
CA LEU A 844 34.88 30.09 -1.25
C LEU A 844 33.50 29.69 -1.83
N VAL A 845 32.40 30.11 -1.22
CA VAL A 845 31.05 29.80 -1.73
C VAL A 845 30.76 30.62 -2.97
N THR A 846 31.05 31.91 -2.93
CA THR A 846 30.92 32.81 -4.07
C THR A 846 31.94 32.44 -5.16
N LEU A 847 33.17 32.10 -4.77
CA LEU A 847 34.21 31.63 -5.68
C LEU A 847 33.79 30.39 -6.49
N SER A 848 33.14 29.42 -5.85
CA SER A 848 32.64 28.22 -6.54
C SER A 848 31.55 28.56 -7.57
N LYS A 849 30.66 29.51 -7.24
CA LYS A 849 29.58 29.96 -8.13
C LYS A 849 30.13 30.71 -9.34
N VAL A 850 31.05 31.67 -9.12
CA VAL A 850 31.65 32.45 -10.20
C VAL A 850 32.50 31.55 -11.11
N ALA A 851 33.25 30.61 -10.55
CA ALA A 851 34.00 29.62 -11.32
C ALA A 851 33.09 28.69 -12.15
N HIS A 852 31.91 28.33 -11.64
CA HIS A 852 30.91 27.59 -12.41
C HIS A 852 30.40 28.37 -13.62
N ASN A 853 30.16 29.67 -13.46
CA ASN A 853 29.74 30.55 -14.55
C ASN A 853 30.83 30.70 -15.61
N ILE A 854 32.10 30.90 -15.19
CA ILE A 854 33.24 30.97 -16.11
C ILE A 854 33.41 29.66 -16.89
N LYS A 855 33.24 28.50 -16.22
CA LYS A 855 33.27 27.19 -16.88
C LYS A 855 32.25 27.10 -18.02
N GLY A 856 31.01 27.51 -17.78
CA GLY A 856 29.95 27.50 -18.80
C GLY A 856 30.30 28.36 -20.01
N THR A 857 30.78 29.58 -19.76
CA THR A 857 31.19 30.53 -20.81
C THR A 857 32.42 30.04 -21.58
N ALA A 858 33.42 29.49 -20.89
CA ALA A 858 34.65 28.99 -21.49
C ALA A 858 34.42 27.76 -22.40
N LEU A 859 33.50 26.87 -22.01
CA LEU A 859 33.11 25.74 -22.86
C LEU A 859 32.37 26.19 -24.12
N ASN A 860 31.50 27.21 -24.03
CA ASN A 860 30.81 27.77 -25.18
C ASN A 860 31.75 28.51 -26.15
N LEU A 861 32.80 29.14 -25.62
CA LEU A 861 33.82 29.83 -26.41
C LEU A 861 34.96 28.91 -26.86
N HIS A 862 34.92 27.63 -26.51
CA HIS A 862 35.99 26.67 -26.79
C HIS A 862 37.38 27.13 -26.31
N THR A 863 37.44 27.64 -25.08
CA THR A 863 38.68 28.08 -24.40
C THR A 863 39.13 27.03 -23.36
N PRO A 864 39.95 26.04 -23.76
CA PRO A 864 40.25 24.87 -22.94
C PRO A 864 41.03 25.20 -21.64
N GLU A 865 41.91 26.21 -21.64
CA GLU A 865 42.72 26.57 -20.47
C GLU A 865 41.85 27.27 -19.41
N LEU A 866 41.01 28.23 -19.81
CA LEU A 866 40.01 28.88 -18.98
C LEU A 866 39.00 27.88 -18.41
N ALA A 867 38.48 26.96 -19.24
CA ALA A 867 37.55 25.93 -18.78
C ALA A 867 38.19 25.01 -17.73
N ARG A 868 39.45 24.62 -17.94
CA ARG A 868 40.20 23.76 -16.99
C ARG A 868 40.43 24.47 -15.65
N LEU A 869 40.90 25.71 -15.68
CA LEU A 869 41.14 26.50 -14.47
C LEU A 869 39.83 26.78 -13.72
N ALA A 870 38.73 27.04 -14.43
CA ALA A 870 37.42 27.23 -13.83
C ALA A 870 36.87 25.97 -13.14
N VAL A 871 37.03 24.79 -13.76
CA VAL A 871 36.69 23.51 -13.12
C VAL A 871 37.53 23.28 -11.87
N GLN A 872 38.84 23.50 -11.96
CA GLN A 872 39.76 23.29 -10.85
C GLN A 872 39.46 24.23 -9.67
N THR A 873 39.26 25.52 -9.94
CA THR A 873 38.85 26.50 -8.92
C THR A 873 37.50 26.14 -8.31
N GLN A 874 36.52 25.70 -9.11
CA GLN A 874 35.20 25.31 -8.62
C GLN A 874 35.28 24.12 -7.64
N GLU A 875 36.02 23.07 -8.01
CA GLU A 875 36.16 21.85 -7.21
C GLU A 875 36.94 22.12 -5.91
N GLN A 876 38.04 22.85 -6.01
CA GLN A 876 38.85 23.23 -4.84
C GLN A 876 38.06 24.13 -3.88
N ALA A 877 37.25 25.06 -4.40
CA ALA A 877 36.39 25.91 -3.57
C ALA A 877 35.27 25.11 -2.87
N ARG A 878 34.66 24.12 -3.55
CA ARG A 878 33.67 23.21 -2.93
C ARG A 878 34.25 22.35 -1.82
N GLN A 879 35.50 21.93 -1.99
CA GLN A 879 36.23 21.10 -1.03
C GLN A 879 36.90 21.92 0.07
N GLN A 880 36.75 23.25 0.06
CA GLN A 880 37.43 24.17 0.97
C GLN A 880 38.97 24.00 0.98
N ALA A 881 39.55 23.65 -0.17
CA ALA A 881 40.97 23.41 -0.30
C ALA A 881 41.75 24.74 -0.17
N PRO A 882 42.90 24.75 0.55
CA PRO A 882 43.69 25.97 0.78
C PRO A 882 44.27 26.56 -0.52
N GLU A 883 44.38 25.74 -1.57
CA GLU A 883 44.89 26.12 -2.89
C GLU A 883 43.85 26.83 -3.77
N ALA A 884 42.57 26.84 -3.36
CA ALA A 884 41.46 27.35 -4.17
C ALA A 884 41.66 28.83 -4.57
N LEU A 885 42.16 29.66 -3.65
CA LEU A 885 42.45 31.07 -3.90
C LEU A 885 43.63 31.27 -4.86
N GLY A 886 44.65 30.41 -4.79
CA GLY A 886 45.78 30.43 -5.72
C GLY A 886 45.36 30.10 -7.15
N THR A 887 44.58 29.04 -7.33
CA THR A 887 44.03 28.66 -8.65
C THR A 887 43.05 29.71 -9.17
N ALA A 888 42.22 30.29 -8.31
CA ALA A 888 41.33 31.41 -8.66
C ALA A 888 42.08 32.65 -9.14
N THR A 889 43.22 32.97 -8.51
CA THR A 889 44.07 34.11 -8.91
C THR A 889 44.68 33.87 -10.30
N THR A 890 45.08 32.63 -10.57
CA THR A 890 45.57 32.20 -11.89
C THR A 890 44.47 32.28 -12.95
N LEU A 891 43.25 31.85 -12.61
CA LEU A 891 42.06 31.96 -13.46
C LEU A 891 41.73 33.43 -13.79
N LEU A 892 41.77 34.32 -12.80
CA LEU A 892 41.52 35.76 -12.97
C LEU A 892 42.54 36.39 -13.94
N GLY A 893 43.82 36.03 -13.82
CA GLY A 893 44.86 36.51 -14.74
C GLY A 893 44.61 36.09 -16.19
N LYS A 894 44.25 34.82 -16.42
CA LYS A 894 43.93 34.30 -17.76
C LYS A 894 42.65 34.90 -18.33
N LEU A 895 41.66 35.15 -17.49
CA LEU A 895 40.41 35.79 -17.90
C LEU A 895 40.65 37.24 -18.35
N ARG A 896 41.52 37.98 -17.66
CA ARG A 896 41.92 39.35 -18.06
C ARG A 896 42.61 39.38 -19.42
N GLU A 897 43.60 38.51 -19.62
CA GLU A 897 44.31 38.38 -20.90
C GLU A 897 43.34 38.11 -22.06
N PHE A 898 42.36 37.23 -21.84
CA PHE A 898 41.34 36.92 -22.83
C PHE A 898 40.39 38.10 -23.10
N ILE A 899 40.00 38.86 -22.08
CA ILE A 899 39.14 40.04 -22.21
C ILE A 899 39.86 41.18 -22.94
N GLU A 900 41.14 41.42 -22.65
CA GLU A 900 41.95 42.45 -23.34
C GLU A 900 42.06 42.13 -24.84
N LEU A 901 42.37 40.88 -25.20
CA LEU A 901 42.41 40.43 -26.60
C LEU A 901 41.04 40.55 -27.29
N ALA A 902 39.95 40.31 -26.54
CA ALA A 902 38.59 40.49 -27.04
C ALA A 902 38.23 41.97 -27.30
N GLN A 903 38.78 42.90 -26.51
CA GLN A 903 38.54 44.33 -26.63
C GLN A 903 39.39 44.99 -27.73
N GLU A 904 40.67 44.62 -27.86
CA GLU A 904 41.58 45.14 -28.89
C GLU A 904 41.10 44.85 -30.32
N ARG A 905 40.35 43.76 -30.51
CA ARG A 905 39.79 43.36 -31.81
C ARG A 905 38.41 43.95 -32.10
N ARG A 906 37.88 44.73 -31.15
CA ARG A 906 36.56 45.39 -31.23
C ARG A 906 36.68 46.85 -31.74
N THR A 907 37.87 47.43 -31.65
CA THR A 907 38.31 48.70 -32.27
C THR A 907 38.94 48.45 -33.63
#